data_AF-A0A926TRN9-F1
#
_entry.id   AF-A0A926TRN9-F1
#
_cell.length_a   1.000
_cell.length_b   1.000
_cell.length_c   1.000
_cell.angle_alpha   90.00
_cell.angle_beta   90.00
_cell.angle_gamma   90.00
#
_symmetry.space_group_name_H-M   'P 1'
#
loop_
_entity.id
_entity.type
_entity.pdbx_description
1 polymer ?
#
loop_
_entity_poly.entity_id
_entity_poly.type
_entity_poly.pdbx_seq_one_letter_code
_entity_poly.pdbx_strand_id
1 'polypeptide(L)'
;MSHSRDADRQQNRVCRLMLIEDDPVFRLGLAACLQSFDDLQVVLEADSPARALQLLRELPDEMETADRSVAPARSLNLIILNLDLGQTTASQGLGLALCQQLRTQYADTPLLLLGATLELTRLATAFQSGAGGYCLKGTSVTELVTAIRQVASGQPYWTEGIQAIAQSLNTPVPNTTSLTAQTARPLTDRAPQNTLPAISGSQNLLTVWRRNVRESGVRQIERAIAELDDQLQTADRSVLDQLVLEGQRRELRTARWLVKRLLKTSDEPAPELGSQVSLPTDASRSLQPDHRSQAIANPSEPLADERSTALAETIVNDIQSPLTALFQATVAKLQNRLPNLTATALEIDVLKDEKKRELLYTVLRSLQASLEALRLSNLPPEQLEIRHRVILQDIWQATVIDFFGKYYTVQMGTQPIDVVAVLLQDLDIVQTAILDKMPLFPEFLAHLLFQTPLTIDDANYAAGTVEAMARMELLLQNVMLQIANAVMQPLLNRFGDLVAIKQTFYDKRLLSSRDVERFRNDLSWKYRTDRLFAEPTAIFESQFNLLVLTDNGISKTAIYAPRSDELAQLAGLPFLVTLALEARDAIAPRLRIAISFLGRGVVYVLTEVIGRGIGLIGRGMIKGIGNALQDTKPNRNSERWR
;
A
#
# COMPACT_ATOMS: atom_id res chain seq x y z
N MET A 1 -38.09 26.86 -39.41
CA MET A 1 -38.19 25.51 -38.80
C MET A 1 -36.96 24.64 -39.12
N SER A 2 -35.74 25.22 -39.16
CA SER A 2 -34.49 24.49 -39.48
C SER A 2 -33.67 24.14 -38.23
N HIS A 3 -33.54 25.06 -37.26
CA HIS A 3 -32.71 24.87 -36.06
C HIS A 3 -33.11 23.70 -35.12
N SER A 4 -34.32 23.15 -35.25
CA SER A 4 -34.73 21.99 -34.45
C SER A 4 -34.18 20.65 -34.97
N ARG A 5 -33.75 20.56 -36.24
CA ARG A 5 -33.38 19.28 -36.87
C ARG A 5 -31.91 18.89 -36.69
N ASP A 6 -31.02 19.85 -36.44
CA ASP A 6 -29.60 19.57 -36.22
C ASP A 6 -29.30 19.20 -34.76
N ALA A 7 -30.04 19.75 -33.79
CA ALA A 7 -29.98 19.32 -32.39
C ALA A 7 -30.40 17.85 -32.23
N ASP A 8 -31.57 17.48 -32.77
CA ASP A 8 -32.07 16.08 -32.75
C ASP A 8 -31.12 15.10 -33.46
N ARG A 9 -30.36 15.54 -34.48
CA ARG A 9 -29.37 14.71 -35.17
C ARG A 9 -28.13 14.42 -34.35
N GLN A 10 -27.80 15.27 -33.39
CA GLN A 10 -26.63 15.11 -32.52
C GLN A 10 -26.97 14.29 -31.26
N GLN A 11 -28.25 14.27 -30.86
CA GLN A 11 -28.77 13.58 -29.67
C GLN A 11 -28.75 12.04 -29.75
N ASN A 12 -28.63 11.45 -30.96
CA ASN A 12 -28.81 10.01 -31.19
C ASN A 12 -27.55 9.31 -31.78
N ARG A 13 -26.35 9.82 -31.47
CA ARG A 13 -25.08 9.26 -31.95
C ARG A 13 -24.35 8.57 -30.80
N VAL A 14 -24.39 7.24 -30.79
CA VAL A 14 -23.74 6.38 -29.78
C VAL A 14 -22.24 6.70 -29.71
N CYS A 15 -21.74 7.02 -28.52
CA CYS A 15 -20.35 7.32 -28.24
C CYS A 15 -19.54 6.03 -28.21
N ARG A 16 -18.67 5.84 -29.21
CA ARG A 16 -17.88 4.63 -29.41
C ARG A 16 -16.58 4.73 -28.61
N LEU A 17 -16.41 3.85 -27.64
CA LEU A 17 -15.33 3.88 -26.64
C LEU A 17 -14.31 2.77 -26.89
N MET A 18 -13.04 3.07 -26.61
CA MET A 18 -11.99 2.06 -26.45
C MET A 18 -11.59 2.00 -24.99
N LEU A 19 -11.50 0.79 -24.42
CA LEU A 19 -11.07 0.57 -23.05
C LEU A 19 -9.70 -0.15 -23.02
N ILE A 20 -8.71 0.48 -22.39
CA ILE A 20 -7.37 -0.06 -22.21
C ILE A 20 -7.14 -0.30 -20.71
N GLU A 21 -7.20 -1.56 -20.30
CA GLU A 21 -7.18 -2.00 -18.90
C GLU A 21 -6.60 -3.42 -18.83
N ASP A 22 -5.59 -3.64 -17.99
CA ASP A 22 -4.88 -4.90 -17.85
C ASP A 22 -5.56 -5.89 -16.88
N ASP A 23 -6.34 -5.40 -15.91
CA ASP A 23 -7.18 -6.25 -15.05
C ASP A 23 -8.42 -6.76 -15.82
N PRO A 24 -8.54 -8.07 -16.09
CA PRO A 24 -9.66 -8.62 -16.87
C PRO A 24 -11.00 -8.55 -16.12
N VAL A 25 -11.01 -8.53 -14.78
CA VAL A 25 -12.22 -8.41 -13.97
C VAL A 25 -12.70 -6.97 -13.96
N PHE A 26 -11.78 -6.01 -13.77
CA PHE A 26 -12.12 -4.59 -13.83
C PHE A 26 -12.58 -4.19 -15.24
N ARG A 27 -11.90 -4.67 -16.29
CA ARG A 27 -12.28 -4.40 -17.69
C ARG A 27 -13.68 -4.93 -18.02
N LEU A 28 -13.97 -6.19 -17.68
CA LEU A 28 -15.28 -6.79 -17.88
C LEU A 28 -16.38 -6.06 -17.10
N GLY A 29 -16.12 -5.73 -15.82
CA GLY A 29 -17.06 -5.01 -14.98
C GLY A 29 -17.36 -3.60 -15.49
N LEU A 30 -16.33 -2.85 -15.91
CA LEU A 30 -16.50 -1.52 -16.49
C LEU A 30 -17.24 -1.58 -17.84
N ALA A 31 -16.90 -2.53 -18.72
CA ALA A 31 -17.61 -2.72 -19.99
C ALA A 31 -19.11 -3.01 -19.77
N ALA A 32 -19.45 -3.93 -18.84
CA ALA A 32 -20.84 -4.23 -18.49
C ALA A 32 -21.59 -3.04 -17.87
N CYS A 33 -20.94 -2.27 -17.00
CA CYS A 33 -21.50 -1.04 -16.44
C CYS A 33 -21.78 0.01 -17.52
N LEU A 34 -20.86 0.21 -18.47
CA LEU A 34 -21.03 1.18 -19.56
C LEU A 34 -22.08 0.75 -20.59
N GLN A 35 -22.25 -0.57 -20.83
CA GLN A 35 -23.32 -1.12 -21.67
C GLN A 35 -24.73 -0.86 -21.11
N SER A 36 -24.87 -0.42 -19.85
CA SER A 36 -26.15 -0.04 -19.25
C SER A 36 -26.62 1.37 -19.64
N PHE A 37 -25.87 2.07 -20.50
CA PHE A 37 -26.18 3.42 -20.99
C PHE A 37 -26.31 3.41 -22.51
N ASP A 38 -27.52 3.59 -23.04
CA ASP A 38 -27.84 3.45 -24.47
C ASP A 38 -27.02 4.38 -25.40
N ASP A 39 -26.47 5.48 -24.87
CA ASP A 39 -25.63 6.43 -25.58
C ASP A 39 -24.13 6.07 -25.60
N LEU A 40 -23.71 5.00 -24.92
CA LEU A 40 -22.31 4.57 -24.83
C LEU A 40 -22.12 3.13 -25.37
N GLN A 41 -21.04 2.90 -26.13
CA GLN A 41 -20.69 1.57 -26.62
C GLN A 41 -19.19 1.34 -26.56
N VAL A 42 -18.74 0.39 -25.75
CA VAL A 42 -17.36 -0.11 -25.84
C VAL A 42 -17.23 -0.94 -27.13
N VAL A 43 -16.41 -0.46 -28.08
CA VAL A 43 -16.19 -1.10 -29.39
C VAL A 43 -14.83 -1.76 -29.51
N LEU A 44 -13.88 -1.40 -28.63
CA LEU A 44 -12.54 -1.95 -28.58
C LEU A 44 -12.12 -2.16 -27.12
N GLU A 45 -11.50 -3.31 -26.84
CA GLU A 45 -10.91 -3.63 -25.55
C GLU A 45 -9.46 -4.09 -25.75
N ALA A 46 -8.56 -3.59 -24.90
CA ALA A 46 -7.15 -3.97 -24.89
C ALA A 46 -6.68 -4.26 -23.46
N ASP A 47 -5.91 -5.34 -23.32
CA ASP A 47 -5.23 -5.77 -22.09
C ASP A 47 -3.83 -5.16 -21.91
N SER A 48 -3.30 -4.53 -22.94
CA SER A 48 -1.89 -4.15 -23.02
C SER A 48 -1.67 -2.99 -23.99
N PRO A 49 -0.61 -2.17 -23.80
CA PRO A 49 -0.22 -1.13 -24.74
C PRO A 49 -0.01 -1.64 -26.17
N ALA A 50 0.61 -2.82 -26.30
CA ALA A 50 0.85 -3.45 -27.59
C ALA A 50 -0.46 -3.81 -28.31
N ARG A 51 -1.42 -4.45 -27.61
CA ARG A 51 -2.72 -4.79 -28.21
C ARG A 51 -3.55 -3.54 -28.52
N ALA A 52 -3.49 -2.50 -27.68
CA ALA A 52 -4.18 -1.24 -27.94
C ALA A 52 -3.69 -0.59 -29.23
N LEU A 53 -2.38 -0.43 -29.40
CA LEU A 53 -1.79 0.14 -30.60
C LEU A 53 -2.00 -0.74 -31.85
N GLN A 54 -2.07 -2.07 -31.69
CA GLN A 54 -2.42 -2.97 -32.78
C GLN A 54 -3.87 -2.75 -33.23
N LEU A 55 -4.83 -2.74 -32.30
CA LEU A 55 -6.25 -2.51 -32.60
C LEU A 55 -6.48 -1.16 -33.28
N LEU A 56 -5.79 -0.09 -32.84
CA LEU A 56 -5.88 1.24 -33.45
C LEU A 56 -5.26 1.32 -34.86
N ARG A 57 -4.42 0.36 -35.26
CA ARG A 57 -3.94 0.20 -36.66
C ARG A 57 -4.82 -0.73 -37.49
N GLU A 58 -5.49 -1.68 -36.84
CA GLU A 58 -6.43 -2.62 -37.47
C GLU A 58 -7.79 -1.95 -37.81
N LEU A 59 -8.07 -0.75 -37.26
CA LEU A 59 -9.20 0.08 -37.67
C LEU A 59 -9.04 0.55 -39.13
N PRO A 60 -10.00 0.22 -40.03
CA PRO A 60 -9.82 0.44 -41.47
C PRO A 60 -9.80 1.93 -41.87
N ASP A 61 -8.99 2.23 -42.88
CA ASP A 61 -8.94 3.53 -43.54
C ASP A 61 -10.09 3.74 -44.53
N GLU A 62 -11.30 4.05 -44.02
CA GLU A 62 -12.33 4.75 -44.81
C GLU A 62 -11.86 6.18 -45.11
N MET A 63 -10.87 6.34 -45.99
CA MET A 63 -10.44 7.64 -46.52
C MET A 63 -10.55 7.69 -48.05
N GLU A 64 -11.49 6.93 -48.61
CA GLU A 64 -11.75 6.90 -50.06
C GLU A 64 -13.21 6.57 -50.43
N THR A 65 -14.17 7.36 -49.92
CA THR A 65 -15.52 7.44 -50.51
C THR A 65 -15.93 8.90 -50.74
N ALA A 66 -16.34 9.21 -51.97
CA ALA A 66 -16.48 10.59 -52.47
C ALA A 66 -17.83 11.27 -52.17
N ASP A 67 -18.63 10.76 -51.23
CA ASP A 67 -19.90 11.36 -50.84
C ASP A 67 -19.81 12.08 -49.49
N ARG A 68 -19.78 13.42 -49.54
CA ARG A 68 -19.74 14.30 -48.35
C ARG A 68 -21.09 14.43 -47.63
N SER A 69 -22.12 13.71 -48.07
CA SER A 69 -23.50 13.84 -47.55
C SER A 69 -23.82 12.90 -46.38
N VAL A 70 -22.94 11.93 -46.10
CA VAL A 70 -23.05 10.99 -44.97
C VAL A 70 -21.82 11.14 -44.09
N ALA A 71 -22.01 11.65 -42.86
CA ALA A 71 -20.90 11.78 -41.90
C ALA A 71 -20.33 10.39 -41.55
N PRO A 72 -19.03 10.13 -41.77
CA PRO A 72 -18.47 8.78 -41.83
C PRO A 72 -18.72 7.96 -40.56
N ALA A 73 -18.86 6.64 -40.72
CA ALA A 73 -19.22 5.68 -39.66
C ALA A 73 -18.05 5.35 -38.71
N ARG A 74 -17.03 6.22 -38.70
CA ARG A 74 -15.63 5.85 -38.47
C ARG A 74 -15.04 6.34 -37.14
N SER A 75 -15.73 7.21 -36.41
CA SER A 75 -15.19 7.85 -35.22
C SER A 75 -15.16 6.91 -34.01
N LEU A 76 -13.97 6.51 -33.57
CA LEU A 76 -13.75 6.25 -32.15
C LEU A 76 -13.86 7.59 -31.43
N ASN A 77 -14.76 7.71 -30.46
CA ASN A 77 -15.10 8.99 -29.84
C ASN A 77 -14.25 9.31 -28.61
N LEU A 78 -13.77 8.29 -27.89
CA LEU A 78 -12.95 8.46 -26.70
C LEU A 78 -12.16 7.17 -26.38
N ILE A 79 -10.92 7.33 -25.93
CA ILE A 79 -10.11 6.27 -25.32
C ILE A 79 -10.16 6.43 -23.79
N ILE A 80 -10.56 5.37 -23.09
CA ILE A 80 -10.41 5.22 -21.64
C ILE A 80 -9.13 4.43 -21.39
N LEU A 81 -8.18 5.03 -20.69
CA LEU A 81 -6.86 4.46 -20.42
C LEU A 81 -6.64 4.31 -18.92
N ASN A 82 -6.40 3.09 -18.44
CA ASN A 82 -5.80 2.88 -17.13
C ASN A 82 -4.39 3.52 -17.12
N LEU A 83 -4.17 4.54 -16.29
CA LEU A 83 -2.87 5.19 -16.12
C LEU A 83 -1.87 4.27 -15.39
N ASP A 84 -2.39 3.29 -14.65
CA ASP A 84 -1.67 2.30 -13.86
C ASP A 84 -1.57 0.93 -14.55
N LEU A 85 -1.61 0.90 -15.90
CA LEU A 85 -1.31 -0.30 -16.69
C LEU A 85 0.05 -0.89 -16.29
N GLY A 86 0.10 -2.20 -16.10
CA GLY A 86 1.33 -2.91 -15.89
C GLY A 86 1.96 -2.58 -14.53
N GLN A 87 1.17 -2.52 -13.46
CA GLN A 87 1.66 -2.36 -12.07
C GLN A 87 2.53 -3.52 -11.54
N THR A 88 3.16 -4.29 -12.42
CA THR A 88 4.39 -5.01 -12.09
C THR A 88 5.57 -4.02 -12.11
N THR A 89 6.53 -4.25 -11.24
CA THR A 89 7.70 -3.39 -11.01
C THR A 89 8.64 -3.22 -12.21
N ALA A 90 8.56 -4.11 -13.21
CA ALA A 90 9.28 -3.97 -14.48
C ALA A 90 8.59 -3.03 -15.48
N SER A 91 7.45 -2.43 -15.12
CA SER A 91 6.54 -1.75 -16.05
C SER A 91 5.93 -0.45 -15.48
N GLN A 92 6.55 0.11 -14.42
CA GLN A 92 6.18 1.43 -13.92
C GLN A 92 6.25 2.48 -15.05
N GLY A 93 5.17 3.26 -15.19
CA GLY A 93 5.06 4.30 -16.20
C GLY A 93 4.52 3.85 -17.57
N LEU A 94 4.22 2.56 -17.82
CA LEU A 94 3.66 2.11 -19.11
C LEU A 94 2.38 2.87 -19.51
N GLY A 95 1.46 3.12 -18.57
CA GLY A 95 0.25 3.90 -18.85
C GLY A 95 0.55 5.38 -19.21
N LEU A 96 1.59 5.98 -18.63
CA LEU A 96 1.99 7.36 -18.94
C LEU A 96 2.73 7.43 -20.29
N ALA A 97 3.61 6.47 -20.58
CA ALA A 97 4.28 6.35 -21.87
C ALA A 97 3.27 6.09 -23.01
N LEU A 98 2.27 5.22 -22.77
CA LEU A 98 1.17 5.01 -23.71
C LEU A 98 0.31 6.27 -23.87
N CYS A 99 0.03 7.01 -22.80
CA CYS A 99 -0.64 8.32 -22.89
C CYS A 99 0.12 9.27 -23.83
N GLN A 100 1.43 9.44 -23.62
CA GLN A 100 2.28 10.27 -24.49
C GLN A 100 2.27 9.78 -25.95
N GLN A 101 2.37 8.46 -26.16
CA GLN A 101 2.35 7.89 -27.50
C GLN A 101 1.00 8.09 -28.20
N LEU A 102 -0.12 7.83 -27.52
CA LEU A 102 -1.47 8.03 -28.05
C LEU A 102 -1.72 9.50 -28.39
N ARG A 103 -1.31 10.43 -27.52
CA ARG A 103 -1.43 11.87 -27.79
C ARG A 103 -0.53 12.36 -28.93
N THR A 104 0.56 11.64 -29.21
CA THR A 104 1.44 11.88 -30.37
C THR A 104 0.86 11.32 -31.68
N GLN A 105 0.30 10.11 -31.66
CA GLN A 105 -0.12 9.36 -32.85
C GLN A 105 -1.61 9.54 -33.20
N TYR A 106 -2.45 9.92 -32.23
CA TYR A 106 -3.90 10.04 -32.34
C TYR A 106 -4.39 11.34 -31.65
N ALA A 107 -3.75 12.47 -31.99
CA ALA A 107 -3.97 13.76 -31.33
C ALA A 107 -5.44 14.24 -31.33
N ASP A 108 -6.23 13.89 -32.35
CA ASP A 108 -7.64 14.28 -32.44
C ASP A 108 -8.60 13.39 -31.62
N THR A 109 -8.12 12.28 -31.03
CA THR A 109 -8.95 11.37 -30.24
C THR A 109 -8.93 11.78 -28.75
N PRO A 110 -10.10 12.09 -28.13
CA PRO A 110 -10.19 12.36 -26.70
C PRO A 110 -9.68 11.21 -25.83
N LEU A 111 -8.95 11.53 -24.77
CA LEU A 111 -8.32 10.57 -23.86
C LEU A 111 -8.73 10.86 -22.41
N LEU A 112 -9.46 9.93 -21.80
CA LEU A 112 -9.81 9.94 -20.37
C LEU A 112 -8.94 8.94 -19.63
N LEU A 113 -8.30 9.38 -18.56
CA LEU A 113 -7.44 8.57 -17.71
C LEU A 113 -8.21 8.03 -16.50
N LEU A 114 -7.96 6.76 -16.14
CA LEU A 114 -8.40 6.14 -14.89
C LEU A 114 -7.18 5.74 -14.07
N GLY A 115 -7.11 6.11 -12.78
CA GLY A 115 -6.01 5.69 -11.90
C GLY A 115 -6.47 5.31 -10.50
N ALA A 116 -5.81 4.34 -9.89
CA ALA A 116 -6.11 3.87 -8.53
C ALA A 116 -5.55 4.81 -7.43
N THR A 117 -4.52 5.60 -7.75
CA THR A 117 -3.87 6.53 -6.83
C THR A 117 -3.64 7.89 -7.46
N LEU A 118 -3.82 8.95 -6.66
CA LEU A 118 -3.67 10.34 -7.07
C LEU A 118 -2.20 10.78 -6.92
N GLU A 119 -1.36 10.33 -7.83
CA GLU A 119 0.07 10.69 -7.85
C GLU A 119 0.29 11.98 -8.65
N LEU A 120 0.47 13.11 -7.95
CA LEU A 120 0.44 14.45 -8.54
C LEU A 120 1.45 14.66 -9.67
N THR A 121 2.65 14.09 -9.57
CA THR A 121 3.69 14.22 -10.61
C THR A 121 3.27 13.56 -11.92
N ARG A 122 2.81 12.29 -11.87
CA ARG A 122 2.31 11.58 -13.07
C ARG A 122 1.07 12.25 -13.65
N LEU A 123 0.18 12.78 -12.81
CA LEU A 123 -1.00 13.53 -13.28
C LEU A 123 -0.62 14.85 -13.96
N ALA A 124 0.36 15.59 -13.44
CA ALA A 124 0.89 16.79 -14.08
C ALA A 124 1.52 16.46 -15.45
N THR A 125 2.34 15.40 -15.54
CA THR A 125 2.90 14.96 -16.83
C THR A 125 1.83 14.48 -17.81
N ALA A 126 0.79 13.78 -17.34
CA ALA A 126 -0.30 13.32 -18.20
C ALA A 126 -1.18 14.48 -18.70
N PHE A 127 -1.43 15.48 -17.86
CA PHE A 127 -2.08 16.74 -18.24
C PHE A 127 -1.25 17.48 -19.31
N GLN A 128 0.06 17.65 -19.08
CA GLN A 128 0.99 18.28 -20.03
C GLN A 128 1.09 17.51 -21.36
N SER A 129 0.91 16.18 -21.32
CA SER A 129 0.84 15.33 -22.52
C SER A 129 -0.46 15.52 -23.33
N GLY A 130 -1.42 16.31 -22.82
CA GLY A 130 -2.67 16.62 -23.50
C GLY A 130 -3.79 15.62 -23.25
N ALA A 131 -3.81 14.91 -22.12
CA ALA A 131 -4.98 14.13 -21.72
C ALA A 131 -6.22 15.02 -21.57
N GLY A 132 -7.38 14.53 -22.00
CA GLY A 132 -8.65 15.25 -21.90
C GLY A 132 -9.24 15.23 -20.50
N GLY A 133 -8.92 14.22 -19.69
CA GLY A 133 -9.38 14.18 -18.31
C GLY A 133 -8.79 13.07 -17.46
N TYR A 134 -9.16 13.05 -16.18
CA TYR A 134 -8.80 12.02 -15.20
C TYR A 134 -9.96 11.73 -14.23
N CYS A 135 -10.09 10.45 -13.87
CA CYS A 135 -10.98 9.93 -12.84
C CYS A 135 -10.24 8.91 -11.95
N LEU A 136 -10.69 8.77 -10.69
CA LEU A 136 -10.17 7.75 -9.77
C LEU A 136 -10.88 6.41 -10.02
N LYS A 137 -10.15 5.28 -9.94
CA LYS A 137 -10.79 3.96 -9.83
C LYS A 137 -11.53 3.92 -8.48
N GLY A 138 -12.84 3.72 -8.53
CA GLY A 138 -13.74 3.87 -7.37
C GLY A 138 -14.66 5.10 -7.45
N THR A 139 -14.45 6.01 -8.40
CA THR A 139 -15.45 7.01 -8.81
C THR A 139 -16.76 6.30 -9.20
N SER A 140 -17.90 6.88 -8.83
CA SER A 140 -19.22 6.29 -9.13
C SER A 140 -19.46 6.16 -10.63
N VAL A 141 -20.16 5.11 -11.08
CA VAL A 141 -20.42 4.89 -12.52
C VAL A 141 -21.15 6.09 -13.15
N THR A 142 -22.07 6.71 -12.42
CA THR A 142 -22.79 7.93 -12.86
C THR A 142 -21.87 9.14 -13.06
N GLU A 143 -20.86 9.30 -12.21
CA GLU A 143 -19.87 10.37 -12.34
C GLU A 143 -18.88 10.06 -13.46
N LEU A 144 -18.43 8.81 -13.59
CA LEU A 144 -17.57 8.37 -14.70
C LEU A 144 -18.26 8.55 -16.06
N VAL A 145 -19.55 8.25 -16.18
CA VAL A 145 -20.34 8.52 -17.39
C VAL A 145 -20.44 10.02 -17.69
N THR A 146 -20.57 10.86 -16.65
CA THR A 146 -20.51 12.32 -16.81
C THR A 146 -19.13 12.76 -17.35
N ALA A 147 -18.04 12.21 -16.81
CA ALA A 147 -16.68 12.47 -17.28
C ALA A 147 -16.46 12.02 -18.73
N ILE A 148 -16.93 10.82 -19.10
CA ILE A 148 -16.86 10.29 -20.47
C ILE A 148 -17.58 11.23 -21.45
N ARG A 149 -18.82 11.63 -21.15
CA ARG A 149 -19.60 12.56 -21.99
C ARG A 149 -18.92 13.92 -22.13
N GLN A 150 -18.38 14.46 -21.03
CA GLN A 150 -17.69 15.74 -21.00
C GLN A 150 -16.41 15.70 -21.87
N VAL A 151 -15.53 14.71 -21.67
CA VAL A 151 -14.28 14.56 -22.44
C VAL A 151 -14.55 14.22 -23.91
N ALA A 152 -15.55 13.39 -24.22
CA ALA A 152 -15.94 13.10 -25.60
C ALA A 152 -16.50 14.33 -26.34
N SER A 153 -17.07 15.30 -25.62
CA SER A 153 -17.47 16.62 -26.16
C SER A 153 -16.31 17.63 -26.31
N GLY A 154 -15.08 17.23 -26.03
CA GLY A 154 -13.89 18.09 -26.04
C GLY A 154 -13.73 19.00 -24.82
N GLN A 155 -14.56 18.82 -23.78
CA GLN A 155 -14.47 19.58 -22.53
C GLN A 155 -13.62 18.83 -21.50
N PRO A 156 -12.67 19.49 -20.81
CA PRO A 156 -11.80 18.80 -19.88
C PRO A 156 -12.55 18.34 -18.62
N TYR A 157 -12.31 17.11 -18.14
CA TYR A 157 -12.84 16.61 -16.87
C TYR A 157 -11.72 16.20 -15.92
N TRP A 158 -11.56 16.91 -14.81
CA TRP A 158 -10.54 16.59 -13.80
C TRP A 158 -11.20 16.66 -12.43
N THR A 159 -11.06 15.58 -11.63
CA THR A 159 -11.60 15.54 -10.26
C THR A 159 -11.16 16.77 -9.46
N GLU A 160 -12.08 17.34 -8.68
CA GLU A 160 -11.92 18.64 -8.03
C GLU A 160 -10.59 18.76 -7.25
N GLY A 161 -9.87 19.85 -7.51
CA GLY A 161 -8.53 20.11 -6.96
C GLY A 161 -7.39 19.83 -7.93
N ILE A 162 -7.47 18.80 -8.78
CA ILE A 162 -6.38 18.46 -9.73
C ILE A 162 -6.21 19.56 -10.79
N GLN A 163 -7.32 20.13 -11.29
CA GLN A 163 -7.30 21.18 -12.32
C GLN A 163 -6.52 22.42 -11.88
N ALA A 164 -6.70 22.88 -10.64
CA ALA A 164 -5.99 24.04 -10.10
C ALA A 164 -4.48 23.76 -9.93
N ILE A 165 -4.13 22.53 -9.52
CA ILE A 165 -2.73 22.11 -9.38
C ILE A 165 -2.06 22.05 -10.77
N ALA A 166 -2.68 21.39 -11.75
CA ALA A 166 -2.16 21.30 -13.11
C ALA A 166 -1.98 22.67 -13.79
N GLN A 167 -2.87 23.63 -13.52
CA GLN A 167 -2.75 25.02 -14.00
C GLN A 167 -1.63 25.78 -13.28
N SER A 168 -1.46 25.58 -11.96
CA SER A 168 -0.42 26.25 -11.16
C SER A 168 1.01 25.83 -11.54
N LEU A 169 1.20 24.59 -12.02
CA LEU A 169 2.47 24.06 -12.51
C LEU A 169 2.84 24.54 -13.93
N ASN A 170 2.04 25.41 -14.55
CA ASN A 170 2.16 25.80 -15.96
C ASN A 170 2.53 27.29 -16.17
N THR A 171 3.01 28.01 -15.15
CA THR A 171 3.62 29.33 -15.34
C THR A 171 5.02 29.21 -15.96
N PRO A 172 5.26 29.71 -17.19
CA PRO A 172 6.57 29.61 -17.83
C PRO A 172 7.58 30.53 -17.15
N VAL A 173 8.73 29.98 -16.76
CA VAL A 173 9.89 30.76 -16.31
C VAL A 173 10.50 31.48 -17.52
N PRO A 174 10.65 32.82 -17.52
CA PRO A 174 11.29 33.52 -18.63
C PRO A 174 12.76 33.15 -18.75
N ASN A 175 13.20 32.76 -19.95
CA ASN A 175 14.60 32.48 -20.24
C ASN A 175 15.46 33.74 -20.05
N THR A 176 16.57 33.61 -19.32
CA THR A 176 17.69 34.57 -19.39
C THR A 176 18.99 33.83 -19.68
N THR A 177 19.52 34.03 -20.88
CA THR A 177 20.92 33.75 -21.21
C THR A 177 21.40 34.81 -22.19
N SER A 178 22.64 35.26 -22.02
CA SER A 178 23.35 36.24 -22.86
C SER A 178 22.90 37.71 -22.72
N LEU A 179 23.67 38.51 -21.96
CA LEU A 179 24.55 39.51 -22.58
C LEU A 179 25.50 40.18 -21.56
N THR A 180 26.66 40.56 -22.09
CA THR A 180 27.80 41.16 -21.40
C THR A 180 27.57 42.62 -20.99
N ALA A 181 28.11 42.98 -19.82
CA ALA A 181 28.73 44.27 -19.46
C ALA A 181 28.22 45.58 -20.10
N GLN A 182 27.67 46.49 -19.26
CA GLN A 182 28.26 47.85 -19.07
C GLN A 182 27.64 48.71 -17.93
N THR A 183 28.53 49.25 -17.09
CA THR A 183 28.50 50.58 -16.43
C THR A 183 27.26 51.14 -15.69
N ALA A 184 27.35 51.08 -14.35
CA ALA A 184 27.33 52.22 -13.40
C ALA A 184 26.43 53.47 -13.60
N ARG A 185 25.49 53.71 -12.68
CA ARG A 185 25.55 54.77 -11.62
C ARG A 185 24.31 54.78 -10.67
N PRO A 186 24.38 55.38 -9.45
CA PRO A 186 23.29 55.37 -8.45
C PRO A 186 22.56 56.73 -8.28
N LEU A 187 21.70 56.83 -7.24
CA LEU A 187 20.86 57.96 -6.77
C LEU A 187 19.50 58.10 -7.51
N THR A 188 18.35 58.43 -6.89
CA THR A 188 17.93 58.64 -5.47
C THR A 188 16.38 58.55 -5.35
N ASP A 189 15.88 58.33 -4.13
CA ASP A 189 14.56 58.71 -3.58
C ASP A 189 13.27 58.61 -4.43
N ARG A 190 12.39 57.67 -4.05
CA ARG A 190 11.09 57.99 -3.38
C ARG A 190 10.29 56.72 -3.01
N ALA A 191 9.85 56.65 -1.76
CA ALA A 191 8.72 55.79 -1.36
C ALA A 191 7.39 56.48 -1.71
N PRO A 192 6.25 55.74 -1.80
CA PRO A 192 5.62 55.26 -0.58
C PRO A 192 5.20 53.78 -0.59
N GLN A 193 5.44 53.16 0.57
CA GLN A 193 4.63 52.12 1.24
C GLN A 193 3.50 51.47 0.42
N ASN A 194 3.71 50.20 0.07
CA ASN A 194 2.64 49.20 0.08
C ASN A 194 3.22 47.87 0.58
N THR A 195 3.00 47.58 1.87
CA THR A 195 3.50 46.39 2.56
C THR A 195 2.69 45.16 2.17
N LEU A 196 3.20 44.38 1.21
CA LEU A 196 2.80 43.00 1.00
C LEU A 196 3.74 42.08 1.81
N PRO A 197 3.22 41.17 2.66
CA PRO A 197 4.05 40.32 3.49
C PRO A 197 4.80 39.26 2.68
N ALA A 198 5.97 38.86 3.16
CA ALA A 198 6.75 37.78 2.58
C ALA A 198 5.95 36.47 2.63
N ILE A 199 5.77 35.82 1.48
CA ILE A 199 5.06 34.55 1.38
C ILE A 199 6.00 33.42 1.79
N SER A 200 5.97 33.03 3.06
CA SER A 200 6.47 31.73 3.53
C SER A 200 5.52 30.62 3.03
N GLY A 201 5.71 30.23 1.76
CA GLY A 201 4.84 29.31 1.02
C GLY A 201 4.94 27.84 1.44
N SER A 202 4.62 27.50 2.69
CA SER A 202 4.43 26.12 3.14
C SER A 202 3.26 25.91 4.12
N GLN A 203 2.59 26.98 4.56
CA GLN A 203 1.36 26.88 5.35
C GLN A 203 0.11 27.06 4.49
N ASN A 204 -0.94 26.31 4.83
CA ASN A 204 -2.31 26.40 4.31
C ASN A 204 -2.70 25.76 2.96
N LEU A 205 -2.13 24.61 2.58
CA LEU A 205 -2.76 23.72 1.58
C LEU A 205 -3.69 22.67 2.22
N LEU A 206 -3.22 21.97 3.27
CA LEU A 206 -4.03 20.98 4.00
C LEU A 206 -5.23 21.62 4.73
N THR A 207 -5.11 22.86 5.22
CA THR A 207 -6.20 23.58 5.88
C THR A 207 -7.27 24.03 4.88
N VAL A 208 -6.88 24.46 3.67
CA VAL A 208 -7.81 24.80 2.58
C VAL A 208 -8.51 23.55 2.06
N TRP A 209 -7.80 22.43 1.86
CA TRP A 209 -8.41 21.15 1.50
C TRP A 209 -9.39 20.65 2.58
N ARG A 210 -8.98 20.60 3.86
CA ARG A 210 -9.85 20.21 4.98
C ARG A 210 -11.06 21.13 5.11
N ARG A 211 -10.92 22.44 4.86
CA ARG A 211 -12.02 23.40 4.83
C ARG A 211 -13.00 23.11 3.69
N ASN A 212 -12.51 22.87 2.47
CA ASN A 212 -13.35 22.64 1.30
C ASN A 212 -14.09 21.29 1.37
N VAL A 213 -13.43 20.22 1.84
CA VAL A 213 -14.08 18.92 2.13
C VAL A 213 -15.11 19.06 3.24
N ARG A 214 -14.81 19.81 4.31
CA ARG A 214 -15.79 20.12 5.37
C ARG A 214 -16.98 20.89 4.83
N GLU A 215 -16.77 21.91 4.00
CA GLU A 215 -17.86 22.71 3.44
C GLU A 215 -18.70 21.94 2.42
N SER A 216 -18.09 21.12 1.55
CA SER A 216 -18.84 20.31 0.58
C SER A 216 -19.64 19.19 1.26
N GLY A 217 -19.01 18.38 2.11
CA GLY A 217 -19.67 17.29 2.83
C GLY A 217 -20.76 17.77 3.80
N VAL A 218 -20.53 18.89 4.51
CA VAL A 218 -21.57 19.47 5.38
C VAL A 218 -22.74 20.03 4.55
N ARG A 219 -22.50 20.68 3.41
CA ARG A 219 -23.57 21.15 2.52
C ARG A 219 -24.40 19.98 1.95
N GLN A 220 -23.77 18.85 1.63
CA GLN A 220 -24.49 17.64 1.17
C GLN A 220 -25.37 17.06 2.28
N ILE A 221 -24.85 16.94 3.51
CA ILE A 221 -25.62 16.48 4.67
C ILE A 221 -26.75 17.48 5.02
N GLU A 222 -26.51 18.78 4.90
CA GLU A 222 -27.52 19.81 5.16
C GLU A 222 -28.63 19.84 4.09
N ARG A 223 -28.32 19.55 2.81
CA ARG A 223 -29.33 19.29 1.77
C ARG A 223 -30.17 18.05 2.06
N ALA A 224 -29.54 16.92 2.39
CA ALA A 224 -30.25 15.68 2.73
C ALA A 224 -31.17 15.84 3.96
N ILE A 225 -30.73 16.61 4.97
CA ILE A 225 -31.57 16.95 6.13
C ILE A 225 -32.74 17.85 5.72
N ALA A 226 -32.54 18.83 4.84
CA ALA A 226 -33.60 19.72 4.36
C ALA A 226 -34.65 18.96 3.52
N GLU A 227 -34.23 18.05 2.66
CA GLU A 227 -35.12 17.18 1.87
C GLU A 227 -35.94 16.22 2.75
N LEU A 228 -35.32 15.66 3.81
CA LEU A 228 -36.03 14.89 4.84
C LEU A 228 -37.00 15.75 5.67
N ASP A 229 -36.63 16.98 6.02
CA ASP A 229 -37.49 17.92 6.75
C ASP A 229 -38.68 18.42 5.89
N ASP A 230 -38.56 18.43 4.56
CA ASP A 230 -39.65 18.70 3.61
C ASP A 230 -40.57 17.48 3.43
N GLN A 231 -40.00 16.28 3.25
CA GLN A 231 -40.77 15.03 3.21
C GLN A 231 -41.59 14.79 4.49
N LEU A 232 -41.08 15.21 5.66
CA LEU A 232 -41.78 15.16 6.94
C LEU A 232 -42.91 16.21 7.08
N GLN A 233 -42.98 17.23 6.23
CA GLN A 233 -44.07 18.22 6.20
C GLN A 233 -45.22 17.82 5.26
N THR A 234 -45.00 16.85 4.36
CA THR A 234 -46.08 16.30 3.50
C THR A 234 -47.05 15.44 4.33
N ALA A 235 -48.21 16.01 4.65
CA ALA A 235 -49.20 15.42 5.55
C ALA A 235 -50.09 14.36 4.87
N ASP A 236 -49.71 13.09 5.01
CA ASP A 236 -50.55 11.92 5.34
C ASP A 236 -49.68 10.65 5.27
N ARG A 237 -49.17 10.14 6.41
CA ARG A 237 -48.21 9.01 6.45
C ARG A 237 -48.40 8.10 7.67
N SER A 238 -47.98 6.85 7.51
CA SER A 238 -47.98 5.84 8.57
C SER A 238 -47.01 6.18 9.71
N VAL A 239 -47.38 5.85 10.95
CA VAL A 239 -46.55 6.04 12.16
C VAL A 239 -45.19 5.35 12.03
N LEU A 240 -45.12 4.22 11.29
CA LEU A 240 -43.86 3.51 11.04
C LEU A 240 -42.93 4.29 10.11
N ASP A 241 -43.45 4.88 9.03
CA ASP A 241 -42.65 5.68 8.09
C ASP A 241 -42.13 6.95 8.78
N GLN A 242 -42.95 7.57 9.63
CA GLN A 242 -42.54 8.70 10.45
C GLN A 242 -41.38 8.34 11.41
N LEU A 243 -41.44 7.18 12.06
CA LEU A 243 -40.35 6.69 12.92
C LEU A 243 -39.06 6.37 12.14
N VAL A 244 -39.17 5.82 10.91
CA VAL A 244 -38.01 5.54 10.05
C VAL A 244 -37.34 6.83 9.57
N LEU A 245 -38.12 7.80 9.09
CA LEU A 245 -37.61 9.10 8.65
C LEU A 245 -37.01 9.89 9.83
N GLU A 246 -37.62 9.82 11.02
CA GLU A 246 -37.02 10.36 12.24
C GLU A 246 -35.71 9.66 12.63
N GLY A 247 -35.58 8.36 12.38
CA GLY A 247 -34.34 7.60 12.56
C GLY A 247 -33.22 8.12 11.65
N GLN A 248 -33.47 8.15 10.34
CA GLN A 248 -32.52 8.67 9.34
C GLN A 248 -32.12 10.12 9.62
N ARG A 249 -33.07 10.95 10.07
CA ARG A 249 -32.82 12.33 10.50
C ARG A 249 -31.86 12.41 11.71
N ARG A 250 -31.94 11.48 12.66
CA ARG A 250 -31.00 11.38 13.81
C ARG A 250 -29.62 10.90 13.36
N GLU A 251 -29.55 9.95 12.43
CA GLU A 251 -28.30 9.46 11.84
C GLU A 251 -27.57 10.57 11.07
N LEU A 252 -28.23 11.28 10.17
CA LEU A 252 -27.63 12.40 9.42
C LEU A 252 -27.19 13.56 10.34
N ARG A 253 -27.94 13.84 11.41
CA ARG A 253 -27.53 14.84 12.42
C ARG A 253 -26.29 14.39 13.20
N THR A 254 -26.18 13.10 13.51
CA THR A 254 -25.00 12.50 14.16
C THR A 254 -23.80 12.51 13.21
N ALA A 255 -23.98 12.15 11.93
CA ALA A 255 -22.95 12.27 10.90
C ALA A 255 -22.47 13.72 10.74
N ARG A 256 -23.38 14.70 10.70
CA ARG A 256 -23.05 16.13 10.67
C ARG A 256 -22.22 16.56 11.89
N TRP A 257 -22.57 16.08 13.09
CA TRP A 257 -21.82 16.35 14.32
C TRP A 257 -20.42 15.71 14.29
N LEU A 258 -20.33 14.46 13.84
CA LEU A 258 -19.09 13.71 13.72
C LEU A 258 -18.13 14.39 12.72
N VAL A 259 -18.61 14.74 11.53
CA VAL A 259 -17.84 15.47 10.50
C VAL A 259 -17.39 16.85 11.01
N LYS A 260 -18.26 17.59 11.72
CA LYS A 260 -17.88 18.88 12.34
C LYS A 260 -16.87 18.73 13.48
N ARG A 261 -16.77 17.57 14.14
CA ARG A 261 -15.83 17.29 15.24
C ARG A 261 -14.49 16.70 14.78
N LEU A 262 -14.49 15.82 13.78
CA LEU A 262 -13.29 15.24 13.16
C LEU A 262 -12.50 16.26 12.31
N LEU A 263 -13.14 17.32 11.84
CA LEU A 263 -12.53 18.39 11.02
C LEU A 263 -12.41 19.73 11.78
N LYS A 264 -12.11 19.66 13.09
CA LYS A 264 -11.81 20.83 13.92
C LYS A 264 -10.34 21.20 13.76
N THR A 265 -10.05 22.49 13.54
CA THR A 265 -8.70 23.03 13.41
C THR A 265 -8.04 23.22 14.77
N SER A 266 -6.84 22.68 14.95
CA SER A 266 -5.87 23.22 15.89
C SER A 266 -5.20 24.41 15.20
N ASP A 267 -5.55 25.63 15.62
CA ASP A 267 -4.74 26.86 15.56
C ASP A 267 -5.64 28.06 15.91
N GLU A 268 -5.55 28.51 17.16
CA GLU A 268 -5.96 29.84 17.60
C GLU A 268 -4.95 30.30 18.67
N PRO A 269 -4.28 31.46 18.52
CA PRO A 269 -3.02 31.75 19.23
C PRO A 269 -3.17 32.64 20.48
N ALA A 270 -2.33 32.40 21.50
CA ALA A 270 -1.86 33.36 22.50
C ALA A 270 -0.75 32.75 23.40
N PRO A 271 0.13 33.55 24.02
CA PRO A 271 0.83 34.74 23.53
C PRO A 271 2.38 34.60 23.59
N GLU A 272 3.11 35.59 23.09
CA GLU A 272 4.58 35.57 22.94
C GLU A 272 5.39 35.83 24.22
N LEU A 273 6.59 35.22 24.29
CA LEU A 273 7.80 35.68 24.99
C LEU A 273 8.97 34.77 24.50
N GLY A 274 10.15 35.20 24.03
CA GLY A 274 10.71 36.50 23.69
C GLY A 274 12.24 36.37 23.48
N SER A 275 12.85 37.25 22.67
CA SER A 275 14.32 37.54 22.60
C SER A 275 15.27 36.65 21.73
N GLN A 276 15.53 37.14 20.52
CA GLN A 276 16.85 37.51 19.92
C GLN A 276 18.15 36.75 20.28
N VAL A 277 19.00 36.48 19.26
CA VAL A 277 20.37 37.07 19.05
C VAL A 277 20.99 36.58 17.71
N SER A 278 22.07 37.22 17.25
CA SER A 278 22.46 37.39 15.83
C SER A 278 23.57 36.47 15.25
N LEU A 279 23.61 36.46 13.91
CA LEU A 279 24.73 36.27 12.94
C LEU A 279 26.18 36.58 13.43
N PRO A 280 27.27 36.05 12.80
CA PRO A 280 27.41 35.96 11.33
C PRO A 280 28.15 34.76 10.69
N THR A 281 28.00 34.72 9.36
CA THR A 281 28.71 33.97 8.30
C THR A 281 30.22 34.25 8.26
N ASP A 282 31.05 33.31 7.77
CA ASP A 282 31.89 33.58 6.58
C ASP A 282 32.61 32.37 5.93
N ALA A 283 33.15 32.62 4.74
CA ALA A 283 34.26 31.92 4.04
C ALA A 283 34.03 30.56 3.32
N SER A 284 33.79 30.67 2.00
CA SER A 284 33.93 29.61 1.00
C SER A 284 35.39 29.15 0.80
N ARG A 285 35.60 27.89 0.37
CA ARG A 285 36.65 27.54 -0.62
C ARG A 285 36.42 26.21 -1.33
N SER A 286 36.44 26.26 -2.66
CA SER A 286 36.46 25.13 -3.59
C SER A 286 37.83 24.46 -3.67
N LEU A 287 37.90 23.19 -4.09
CA LEU A 287 38.83 22.67 -5.12
C LEU A 287 38.58 21.16 -5.41
N GLN A 288 38.35 20.84 -6.67
CA GLN A 288 38.64 19.55 -7.36
C GLN A 288 39.82 19.84 -8.35
N PRO A 289 40.40 18.88 -9.13
CA PRO A 289 40.04 17.47 -9.35
C PRO A 289 41.25 16.48 -9.37
N ASP A 290 40.98 15.20 -9.70
CA ASP A 290 41.60 14.42 -10.80
C ASP A 290 41.97 12.93 -10.53
N HIS A 291 41.29 12.08 -11.32
CA HIS A 291 41.71 10.83 -11.99
C HIS A 291 42.79 9.89 -11.40
N ARG A 292 42.41 8.61 -11.27
CA ARG A 292 43.09 7.52 -12.03
C ARG A 292 42.27 6.23 -12.17
N SER A 293 42.28 5.66 -13.38
CA SER A 293 41.68 4.36 -13.72
C SER A 293 42.71 3.23 -13.64
N GLN A 294 42.30 2.02 -13.27
CA GLN A 294 43.01 0.76 -13.56
C GLN A 294 42.01 -0.40 -13.69
N ALA A 295 42.40 -1.49 -14.35
CA ALA A 295 41.49 -2.42 -15.00
C ALA A 295 41.82 -3.91 -14.80
N ILE A 296 40.78 -4.75 -14.86
CA ILE A 296 40.74 -6.19 -15.20
C ILE A 296 41.52 -7.17 -14.29
N ALA A 297 40.77 -8.06 -13.62
CA ALA A 297 41.06 -9.51 -13.56
C ALA A 297 39.82 -10.29 -13.09
N ASN A 298 39.39 -11.31 -13.84
CA ASN A 298 38.43 -12.32 -13.37
C ASN A 298 39.19 -13.46 -12.65
N PRO A 299 38.66 -13.98 -11.52
CA PRO A 299 38.97 -15.32 -11.04
C PRO A 299 37.76 -16.27 -11.19
N SER A 300 38.01 -17.47 -11.70
CA SER A 300 37.04 -18.57 -11.79
C SER A 300 36.53 -19.00 -10.41
N GLU A 301 35.25 -19.38 -10.31
CA GLU A 301 34.65 -19.78 -9.03
C GLU A 301 34.99 -21.24 -8.63
N PRO A 302 35.30 -21.52 -7.34
CA PRO A 302 35.23 -22.87 -6.76
C PRO A 302 33.77 -23.24 -6.39
N LEU A 303 33.57 -24.51 -6.01
CA LEU A 303 32.26 -25.10 -5.76
C LEU A 303 31.54 -24.46 -4.54
N ALA A 304 30.22 -24.28 -4.64
CA ALA A 304 29.45 -23.40 -3.75
C ALA A 304 29.43 -23.80 -2.25
N ASP A 305 29.60 -25.07 -1.92
CA ASP A 305 29.68 -25.53 -0.52
C ASP A 305 30.98 -25.10 0.15
N GLU A 306 32.10 -25.06 -0.58
CA GLU A 306 33.38 -24.55 -0.05
C GLU A 306 33.28 -23.05 0.26
N ARG A 307 32.65 -22.27 -0.62
CA ARG A 307 32.39 -20.83 -0.38
C ARG A 307 31.56 -20.59 0.87
N SER A 308 30.46 -21.31 1.04
CA SER A 308 29.57 -21.14 2.21
C SER A 308 30.30 -21.46 3.53
N THR A 309 31.17 -22.47 3.51
CA THR A 309 31.96 -22.88 4.67
C THR A 309 33.07 -21.86 4.97
N ALA A 310 33.82 -21.42 3.95
CA ALA A 310 34.85 -20.39 4.10
C ALA A 310 34.27 -19.02 4.55
N LEU A 311 33.07 -18.66 4.11
CA LEU A 311 32.37 -17.45 4.57
C LEU A 311 32.04 -17.54 6.07
N ALA A 312 31.54 -18.68 6.54
CA ALA A 312 31.26 -18.91 7.96
C ALA A 312 32.55 -18.83 8.80
N GLU A 313 33.64 -19.49 8.37
CA GLU A 313 34.95 -19.41 9.05
C GLU A 313 35.50 -17.98 9.09
N THR A 314 35.34 -17.20 8.02
CA THR A 314 35.78 -15.79 7.97
C THR A 314 35.06 -14.94 9.03
N ILE A 315 33.72 -15.02 9.08
CA ILE A 315 32.89 -14.28 10.05
C ILE A 315 33.24 -14.65 11.50
N VAL A 316 33.56 -15.93 11.75
CA VAL A 316 33.91 -16.44 13.08
C VAL A 316 35.27 -15.92 13.57
N ASN A 317 36.22 -15.67 12.67
CA ASN A 317 37.62 -15.37 13.01
C ASN A 317 37.95 -13.87 13.16
N ASP A 318 37.23 -12.96 12.48
CA ASP A 318 37.57 -11.51 12.50
C ASP A 318 37.10 -10.76 13.77
N ILE A 319 36.14 -11.30 14.54
CA ILE A 319 35.51 -10.53 15.63
C ILE A 319 36.20 -10.76 16.99
N GLN A 320 36.74 -9.68 17.59
CA GLN A 320 37.22 -9.65 18.99
C GLN A 320 36.32 -8.80 19.90
N SER A 321 35.09 -9.22 20.22
CA SER A 321 34.23 -8.55 21.22
C SER A 321 33.05 -9.44 21.69
N PRO A 322 32.22 -9.06 22.68
CA PRO A 322 30.95 -9.77 22.94
C PRO A 322 30.02 -9.92 21.73
N LEU A 323 30.20 -9.15 20.64
CA LEU A 323 29.51 -9.39 19.37
C LEU A 323 29.83 -10.78 18.79
N THR A 324 31.03 -11.31 19.03
CA THR A 324 31.49 -12.59 18.48
C THR A 324 30.52 -13.71 18.84
N ALA A 325 30.09 -13.78 20.11
CA ALA A 325 29.15 -14.80 20.57
C ALA A 325 27.76 -14.68 19.92
N LEU A 326 27.28 -13.44 19.69
CA LEU A 326 25.99 -13.16 19.07
C LEU A 326 25.95 -13.59 17.60
N PHE A 327 26.99 -13.23 16.85
CA PHE A 327 27.15 -13.62 15.44
C PHE A 327 27.42 -15.13 15.31
N GLN A 328 28.25 -15.72 16.18
CA GLN A 328 28.48 -17.17 16.21
C GLN A 328 27.20 -17.98 16.47
N ALA A 329 26.35 -17.55 17.42
CA ALA A 329 25.06 -18.22 17.68
C ALA A 329 24.13 -18.19 16.46
N THR A 330 24.09 -17.04 15.75
CA THR A 330 23.30 -16.88 14.52
C THR A 330 23.87 -17.72 13.36
N VAL A 331 25.20 -17.73 13.20
CA VAL A 331 25.91 -18.55 12.20
C VAL A 331 25.68 -20.04 12.43
N ALA A 332 25.68 -20.52 13.68
CA ALA A 332 25.38 -21.91 14.00
C ALA A 332 23.95 -22.30 13.54
N LYS A 333 22.96 -21.42 13.71
CA LYS A 333 21.59 -21.64 13.23
C LYS A 333 21.46 -21.64 11.71
N LEU A 334 22.33 -20.93 10.98
CA LEU A 334 22.38 -20.95 9.50
C LEU A 334 22.89 -22.28 8.90
N GLN A 335 23.48 -23.16 9.71
CA GLN A 335 23.88 -24.51 9.27
C GLN A 335 22.68 -25.46 9.15
N ASN A 336 21.57 -25.16 9.83
CA ASN A 336 20.32 -25.92 9.75
C ASN A 336 19.61 -25.69 8.41
N ARG A 337 18.54 -26.47 8.15
CA ARG A 337 17.66 -26.20 7.00
C ARG A 337 16.89 -24.90 7.22
N LEU A 338 16.67 -24.14 6.14
CA LEU A 338 16.01 -22.84 6.16
C LEU A 338 14.69 -22.79 5.36
N PRO A 339 13.75 -23.73 5.57
CA PRO A 339 12.40 -23.59 5.03
C PRO A 339 11.68 -22.43 5.73
N ASN A 340 10.79 -21.77 5.01
CA ASN A 340 9.92 -20.76 5.57
C ASN A 340 8.69 -21.39 6.22
N LEU A 341 8.47 -21.08 7.51
CA LEU A 341 7.35 -21.55 8.34
C LEU A 341 6.35 -20.41 8.67
N THR A 342 6.55 -19.22 8.11
CA THR A 342 5.87 -17.97 8.52
C THR A 342 4.47 -17.75 7.93
N ALA A 343 3.92 -18.77 7.26
CA ALA A 343 2.67 -18.78 6.48
C ALA A 343 2.58 -17.79 5.29
N THR A 344 3.52 -16.85 5.16
CA THR A 344 3.61 -15.86 4.07
C THR A 344 4.89 -16.07 3.29
N ALA A 345 4.87 -15.95 1.96
CA ALA A 345 6.09 -16.05 1.14
C ALA A 345 7.16 -15.03 1.57
N LEU A 346 8.42 -15.46 1.65
CA LEU A 346 9.57 -14.57 1.82
C LEU A 346 10.30 -14.45 0.49
N GLU A 347 10.85 -13.28 0.20
CA GLU A 347 11.52 -12.96 -1.06
C GLU A 347 12.72 -13.90 -1.32
N ILE A 348 13.39 -14.32 -0.24
CA ILE A 348 14.48 -15.31 -0.26
C ILE A 348 14.03 -16.75 -0.53
N ASP A 349 12.74 -17.09 -0.51
CA ASP A 349 12.26 -18.46 -0.78
C ASP A 349 12.37 -18.87 -2.25
N VAL A 350 12.60 -17.90 -3.15
CA VAL A 350 12.92 -18.19 -4.54
C VAL A 350 14.27 -18.91 -4.69
N LEU A 351 15.19 -18.69 -3.75
CA LEU A 351 16.57 -19.14 -3.82
C LEU A 351 16.73 -20.63 -3.53
N LYS A 352 17.73 -21.25 -4.17
CA LYS A 352 18.28 -22.55 -3.74
C LYS A 352 18.82 -22.43 -2.31
N ASP A 353 18.80 -23.52 -1.55
CA ASP A 353 19.25 -23.54 -0.14
C ASP A 353 20.75 -23.14 0.03
N GLU A 354 21.61 -23.37 -0.97
CA GLU A 354 23.00 -22.90 -0.96
C GLU A 354 23.07 -21.38 -1.15
N LYS A 355 22.36 -20.86 -2.17
CA LYS A 355 22.33 -19.41 -2.46
C LYS A 355 21.60 -18.59 -1.38
N LYS A 356 20.59 -19.17 -0.74
CA LYS A 356 19.93 -18.59 0.45
C LYS A 356 20.93 -18.44 1.61
N ARG A 357 21.75 -19.47 1.89
CA ARG A 357 22.79 -19.41 2.93
C ARG A 357 23.92 -18.45 2.56
N GLU A 358 24.41 -18.46 1.32
CA GLU A 358 25.42 -17.51 0.83
C GLU A 358 24.97 -16.06 1.03
N LEU A 359 23.72 -15.72 0.65
CA LEU A 359 23.15 -14.39 0.89
C LEU A 359 23.12 -14.01 2.37
N LEU A 360 22.65 -14.91 3.25
CA LEU A 360 22.54 -14.62 4.68
C LEU A 360 23.93 -14.43 5.34
N TYR A 361 24.95 -15.20 4.92
CA TYR A 361 26.33 -14.95 5.33
C TYR A 361 26.87 -13.62 4.78
N THR A 362 26.55 -13.25 3.54
CA THR A 362 26.93 -11.92 3.00
C THR A 362 26.32 -10.80 3.84
N VAL A 363 25.03 -10.88 4.18
CA VAL A 363 24.36 -9.89 5.04
C VAL A 363 25.04 -9.76 6.40
N LEU A 364 25.34 -10.88 7.08
CA LEU A 364 26.03 -10.85 8.38
C LEU A 364 27.41 -10.19 8.27
N ARG A 365 28.18 -10.49 7.23
CA ARG A 365 29.49 -9.86 6.98
C ARG A 365 29.36 -8.36 6.73
N SER A 366 28.42 -7.93 5.90
CA SER A 366 28.18 -6.50 5.63
C SER A 366 27.71 -5.74 6.88
N LEU A 367 26.89 -6.36 7.73
CA LEU A 367 26.46 -5.80 9.01
C LEU A 367 27.64 -5.69 10.00
N GLN A 368 28.47 -6.73 10.11
CA GLN A 368 29.68 -6.72 10.95
C GLN A 368 30.65 -5.59 10.52
N ALA A 369 30.98 -5.52 9.23
CA ALA A 369 31.87 -4.49 8.70
C ALA A 369 31.31 -3.07 8.91
N SER A 370 29.99 -2.89 8.81
CA SER A 370 29.32 -1.62 9.13
C SER A 370 29.45 -1.28 10.63
N LEU A 371 29.20 -2.23 11.53
CA LEU A 371 29.37 -2.03 12.98
C LEU A 371 30.81 -1.67 13.36
N GLU A 372 31.81 -2.30 12.73
CA GLU A 372 33.23 -1.99 12.95
C GLU A 372 33.60 -0.59 12.43
N ALA A 373 33.13 -0.21 11.24
CA ALA A 373 33.31 1.14 10.71
C ALA A 373 32.65 2.21 11.60
N LEU A 374 31.44 1.95 12.11
CA LEU A 374 30.72 2.82 13.04
C LEU A 374 31.50 2.98 14.37
N ARG A 375 32.04 1.89 14.93
CA ARG A 375 32.92 1.94 16.11
C ARG A 375 34.15 2.80 15.89
N LEU A 376 34.83 2.65 14.76
CA LEU A 376 36.02 3.45 14.43
C LEU A 376 35.71 4.93 14.18
N SER A 377 34.49 5.25 13.73
CA SER A 377 34.05 6.62 13.43
C SER A 377 33.74 7.49 14.66
N ASN A 378 33.60 6.89 15.86
CA ASN A 378 33.21 7.58 17.10
C ASN A 378 31.95 8.46 16.97
N LEU A 379 30.94 8.01 16.21
CA LEU A 379 29.65 8.70 16.11
C LEU A 379 28.97 8.79 17.49
N PRO A 380 28.41 9.96 17.88
CA PRO A 380 27.68 10.08 19.13
C PRO A 380 26.28 9.42 19.01
N PRO A 381 25.70 8.89 20.11
CA PRO A 381 24.41 8.19 20.06
C PRO A 381 23.26 8.99 19.44
N GLU A 382 23.20 10.29 19.68
CA GLU A 382 22.17 11.20 19.13
C GLU A 382 22.16 11.25 17.59
N GLN A 383 23.30 11.00 16.93
CA GLN A 383 23.36 10.97 15.46
C GLN A 383 22.90 9.62 14.88
N LEU A 384 22.79 8.57 15.70
CA LEU A 384 22.36 7.24 15.29
C LEU A 384 20.87 7.25 14.92
N GLU A 385 20.04 7.88 15.76
CA GLU A 385 18.62 8.18 15.52
C GLU A 385 18.38 8.80 14.13
N ILE A 386 19.27 9.70 13.70
CA ILE A 386 19.12 10.42 12.42
C ILE A 386 19.72 9.61 11.25
N ARG A 387 20.82 8.88 11.47
CA ARG A 387 21.60 8.21 10.42
C ARG A 387 21.26 6.73 10.19
N HIS A 388 20.45 6.09 11.04
CA HIS A 388 20.11 4.68 10.92
C HIS A 388 19.58 4.30 9.52
N ARG A 389 18.79 5.17 8.88
CA ARG A 389 18.32 5.00 7.50
C ARG A 389 19.49 4.82 6.53
N VAL A 390 20.47 5.71 6.55
CA VAL A 390 21.65 5.67 5.68
C VAL A 390 22.50 4.43 5.98
N ILE A 391 22.67 4.07 7.24
CA ILE A 391 23.39 2.86 7.66
C ILE A 391 22.75 1.60 7.04
N LEU A 392 21.42 1.52 7.01
CA LEU A 392 20.70 0.42 6.34
C LEU A 392 20.89 0.42 4.83
N GLN A 393 20.90 1.59 4.20
CA GLN A 393 21.18 1.73 2.77
C GLN A 393 22.59 1.24 2.43
N ASP A 394 23.59 1.63 3.21
CA ASP A 394 24.99 1.22 3.04
C ASP A 394 25.15 -0.31 3.19
N ILE A 395 24.55 -0.91 4.23
CA ILE A 395 24.60 -2.37 4.45
C ILE A 395 23.89 -3.11 3.31
N TRP A 396 22.71 -2.65 2.89
CA TRP A 396 21.97 -3.25 1.78
C TRP A 396 22.76 -3.15 0.47
N GLN A 397 23.28 -1.97 0.13
CA GLN A 397 24.05 -1.74 -1.09
C GLN A 397 25.33 -2.60 -1.10
N ALA A 398 26.06 -2.67 0.01
CA ALA A 398 27.21 -3.56 0.15
C ALA A 398 26.82 -5.03 -0.08
N THR A 399 25.70 -5.47 0.50
CA THR A 399 25.20 -6.85 0.33
C THR A 399 24.82 -7.13 -1.12
N VAL A 400 24.14 -6.21 -1.82
CA VAL A 400 23.81 -6.36 -3.25
C VAL A 400 25.08 -6.51 -4.10
N ILE A 401 26.08 -5.65 -3.89
CA ILE A 401 27.34 -5.66 -4.64
C ILE A 401 28.11 -6.96 -4.39
N ASP A 402 28.18 -7.42 -3.14
CA ASP A 402 28.93 -8.61 -2.74
C ASP A 402 28.25 -9.92 -3.15
N PHE A 403 26.92 -10.03 -3.02
CA PHE A 403 26.19 -11.28 -3.28
C PHE A 403 26.03 -11.58 -4.77
N PHE A 404 25.70 -10.57 -5.58
CA PHE A 404 25.61 -10.75 -7.03
C PHE A 404 26.98 -10.68 -7.70
N GLY A 405 27.93 -9.94 -7.10
CA GLY A 405 29.23 -9.64 -7.67
C GLY A 405 29.20 -8.34 -8.49
N LYS A 406 30.10 -7.42 -8.16
CA LYS A 406 30.20 -6.05 -8.72
C LYS A 406 30.13 -5.91 -10.25
N TYR A 407 30.52 -6.94 -11.00
CA TYR A 407 30.56 -6.93 -12.48
C TYR A 407 29.64 -7.99 -13.11
N TYR A 408 28.64 -8.48 -12.36
CA TYR A 408 27.72 -9.51 -12.82
C TYR A 408 26.79 -8.95 -13.89
N THR A 409 26.93 -9.49 -15.10
CA THR A 409 26.18 -9.08 -16.28
C THR A 409 25.34 -10.22 -16.82
N VAL A 410 24.17 -9.88 -17.35
CA VAL A 410 23.25 -10.84 -17.97
C VAL A 410 22.85 -10.36 -19.35
N GLN A 411 22.68 -11.29 -20.29
CA GLN A 411 22.26 -10.96 -21.65
C GLN A 411 20.74 -10.78 -21.70
N MET A 412 20.29 -9.60 -22.15
CA MET A 412 18.87 -9.33 -22.42
C MET A 412 18.74 -8.84 -23.86
N GLY A 413 18.21 -9.70 -24.75
CA GLY A 413 18.24 -9.44 -26.18
C GLY A 413 19.68 -9.44 -26.72
N THR A 414 20.16 -8.30 -27.21
CA THR A 414 21.49 -8.14 -27.83
C THR A 414 22.47 -7.31 -26.99
N GLN A 415 22.09 -6.86 -25.79
CA GLN A 415 22.96 -6.07 -24.92
C GLN A 415 23.18 -6.74 -23.57
N PRO A 416 24.42 -6.70 -23.03
CA PRO A 416 24.69 -7.09 -21.66
C PRO A 416 24.18 -5.99 -20.71
N ILE A 417 23.40 -6.38 -19.71
CA ILE A 417 22.93 -5.51 -18.64
C ILE A 417 23.74 -5.82 -17.37
N ASP A 418 24.30 -4.78 -16.75
CA ASP A 418 24.85 -4.84 -15.39
C ASP A 418 23.69 -4.99 -14.41
N VAL A 419 23.64 -6.14 -13.73
CA VAL A 419 22.54 -6.44 -12.81
C VAL A 419 22.59 -5.51 -11.60
N VAL A 420 23.75 -5.38 -10.97
CA VAL A 420 23.94 -4.60 -9.74
C VAL A 420 23.56 -3.14 -9.97
N ALA A 421 24.01 -2.54 -11.07
CA ALA A 421 23.68 -1.16 -11.43
C ALA A 421 22.17 -0.91 -11.64
N VAL A 422 21.39 -1.94 -11.99
CA VAL A 422 19.93 -1.86 -12.09
C VAL A 422 19.25 -2.11 -10.74
N LEU A 423 19.71 -3.09 -9.95
CA LEU A 423 19.13 -3.38 -8.62
C LEU A 423 19.25 -2.18 -7.67
N LEU A 424 20.37 -1.45 -7.71
CA LEU A 424 20.60 -0.27 -6.89
C LEU A 424 19.70 0.93 -7.22
N GLN A 425 18.99 0.92 -8.35
CA GLN A 425 18.02 1.97 -8.71
C GLN A 425 16.69 1.84 -7.94
N ASP A 426 16.38 0.66 -7.40
CA ASP A 426 15.15 0.41 -6.64
C ASP A 426 15.28 0.77 -5.14
N LEU A 427 16.31 1.53 -4.76
CA LEU A 427 16.63 1.93 -3.39
C LEU A 427 15.42 2.52 -2.64
N ASP A 428 14.71 3.50 -3.22
CA ASP A 428 13.57 4.15 -2.56
C ASP A 428 12.40 3.18 -2.32
N ILE A 429 12.20 2.23 -3.23
CA ILE A 429 11.18 1.19 -3.13
C ILE A 429 11.53 0.24 -1.99
N VAL A 430 12.78 -0.25 -1.95
CA VAL A 430 13.28 -1.14 -0.91
C VAL A 430 13.30 -0.46 0.47
N GLN A 431 13.71 0.80 0.51
CA GLN A 431 13.74 1.62 1.72
C GLN A 431 12.34 1.70 2.34
N THR A 432 11.36 2.13 1.56
CA THR A 432 9.99 2.36 2.04
C THR A 432 9.25 1.04 2.32
N ALA A 433 9.50 -0.01 1.54
CA ALA A 433 8.75 -1.27 1.65
C ALA A 433 9.29 -2.20 2.75
N ILE A 434 10.59 -2.18 3.02
CA ILE A 434 11.26 -3.16 3.90
C ILE A 434 12.15 -2.48 4.95
N LEU A 435 13.11 -1.63 4.55
CA LEU A 435 14.16 -1.18 5.49
C LEU A 435 13.64 -0.20 6.56
N ASP A 436 12.82 0.77 6.18
CA ASP A 436 12.17 1.73 7.10
C ASP A 436 11.22 1.06 8.10
N LYS A 437 10.78 -0.17 7.80
CA LYS A 437 9.84 -0.93 8.63
C LYS A 437 10.54 -1.85 9.63
N MET A 438 11.87 -1.86 9.69
CA MET A 438 12.61 -2.71 10.61
C MET A 438 12.54 -2.16 12.04
N PRO A 439 11.91 -2.88 12.98
CA PRO A 439 11.67 -2.39 14.33
C PRO A 439 12.94 -2.38 15.16
N LEU A 440 13.05 -1.40 16.05
CA LEU A 440 14.09 -1.26 17.07
C LEU A 440 15.53 -1.27 16.51
N PHE A 441 15.72 -0.85 15.26
CA PHE A 441 17.05 -0.84 14.63
C PHE A 441 18.01 0.22 15.21
N PRO A 442 17.58 1.47 15.53
CA PRO A 442 18.41 2.42 16.28
C PRO A 442 18.85 1.86 17.64
N GLU A 443 17.94 1.25 18.40
CA GLU A 443 18.18 0.68 19.72
C GLU A 443 19.10 -0.54 19.66
N PHE A 444 18.93 -1.40 18.64
CA PHE A 444 19.85 -2.48 18.30
C PHE A 444 21.28 -1.94 18.09
N LEU A 445 21.45 -0.95 17.21
CA LEU A 445 22.77 -0.34 16.99
C LEU A 445 23.31 0.31 18.28
N ALA A 446 22.48 1.02 19.04
CA ALA A 446 22.89 1.69 20.27
C ALA A 446 23.35 0.70 21.35
N HIS A 447 22.70 -0.45 21.46
CA HIS A 447 23.10 -1.53 22.38
C HIS A 447 24.47 -2.10 21.99
N LEU A 448 24.66 -2.41 20.69
CA LEU A 448 25.89 -3.03 20.18
C LEU A 448 27.11 -2.08 20.16
N LEU A 449 26.88 -0.78 19.98
CA LEU A 449 27.95 0.24 19.88
C LEU A 449 28.29 0.86 21.24
N PHE A 450 27.28 1.17 22.06
CA PHE A 450 27.44 1.98 23.28
C PHE A 450 27.08 1.27 24.59
N GLN A 451 26.69 -0.02 24.54
CA GLN A 451 26.26 -0.80 25.71
C GLN A 451 25.05 -0.17 26.44
N THR A 452 24.19 0.55 25.71
CA THR A 452 22.95 1.11 26.26
C THR A 452 21.97 0.00 26.65
N PRO A 453 21.20 0.14 27.75
CA PRO A 453 20.18 -0.83 28.10
C PRO A 453 19.10 -0.97 27.01
N LEU A 454 18.67 -2.20 26.73
CA LEU A 454 17.68 -2.52 25.70
C LEU A 454 16.28 -2.62 26.34
N THR A 455 15.31 -1.86 25.83
CA THR A 455 13.92 -1.90 26.34
C THR A 455 13.02 -2.66 25.37
N ILE A 456 12.51 -3.83 25.78
CA ILE A 456 11.61 -4.70 25.01
C ILE A 456 10.60 -5.32 25.98
N ASP A 457 9.34 -5.49 25.58
CA ASP A 457 8.26 -6.04 26.43
C ASP A 457 8.06 -5.24 27.75
N ASP A 458 8.24 -3.91 27.69
CA ASP A 458 8.32 -2.98 28.85
C ASP A 458 9.40 -3.34 29.92
N ALA A 459 10.27 -4.31 29.63
CA ALA A 459 11.39 -4.71 30.45
C ALA A 459 12.69 -4.08 29.96
N ASN A 460 13.49 -3.56 30.90
CA ASN A 460 14.78 -2.95 30.61
C ASN A 460 15.93 -3.94 30.89
N TYR A 461 16.62 -4.36 29.84
CA TYR A 461 17.69 -5.34 29.89
C TYR A 461 19.07 -4.67 29.82
N ALA A 462 19.84 -4.76 30.90
CA ALA A 462 21.19 -4.22 30.96
C ALA A 462 22.14 -4.93 29.97
N ALA A 463 23.06 -4.18 29.37
CA ALA A 463 24.05 -4.73 28.45
C ALA A 463 24.93 -5.79 29.11
N GLY A 464 25.24 -6.86 28.36
CA GLY A 464 25.99 -8.01 28.85
C GLY A 464 25.20 -9.03 29.68
N THR A 465 23.90 -8.81 29.95
CA THR A 465 23.03 -9.84 30.54
C THR A 465 22.67 -10.93 29.52
N VAL A 466 22.36 -12.14 30.00
CA VAL A 466 22.00 -13.28 29.14
C VAL A 466 20.68 -12.99 28.41
N GLU A 467 19.75 -12.33 29.11
CA GLU A 467 18.46 -11.91 28.61
C GLU A 467 18.60 -10.84 27.50
N ALA A 468 19.45 -9.83 27.70
CA ALA A 468 19.76 -8.85 26.65
C ALA A 468 20.35 -9.53 25.41
N MET A 469 21.32 -10.43 25.58
CA MET A 469 21.94 -11.17 24.47
C MET A 469 20.91 -12.02 23.71
N ALA A 470 20.00 -12.70 24.41
CA ALA A 470 18.94 -13.48 23.78
C ALA A 470 17.97 -12.59 22.98
N ARG A 471 17.57 -11.43 23.50
CA ARG A 471 16.76 -10.45 22.74
C ARG A 471 17.51 -9.88 21.54
N MET A 472 18.80 -9.62 21.70
CA MET A 472 19.65 -9.12 20.61
C MET A 472 19.84 -10.15 19.50
N GLU A 473 19.81 -11.44 19.82
CA GLU A 473 19.88 -12.51 18.82
C GLU A 473 18.63 -12.49 17.91
N LEU A 474 17.44 -12.24 18.49
CA LEU A 474 16.19 -12.11 17.73
C LEU A 474 16.22 -10.88 16.81
N LEU A 475 16.71 -9.73 17.29
CA LEU A 475 16.84 -8.53 16.45
C LEU A 475 17.90 -8.72 15.36
N LEU A 476 19.06 -9.33 15.64
CA LEU A 476 20.08 -9.64 14.64
C LEU A 476 19.53 -10.55 13.53
N GLN A 477 18.84 -11.64 13.90
CA GLN A 477 18.22 -12.55 12.94
C GLN A 477 17.17 -11.85 12.08
N ASN A 478 16.33 -11.00 12.69
CA ASN A 478 15.32 -10.23 11.97
C ASN A 478 15.96 -9.24 10.98
N VAL A 479 16.94 -8.44 11.41
CA VAL A 479 17.68 -7.51 10.54
C VAL A 479 18.33 -8.26 9.38
N MET A 480 19.00 -9.39 9.66
CA MET A 480 19.62 -10.22 8.63
C MET A 480 18.61 -10.75 7.61
N LEU A 481 17.49 -11.32 8.06
CA LEU A 481 16.45 -11.87 7.18
C LEU A 481 15.73 -10.78 6.37
N GLN A 482 15.47 -9.61 6.97
CA GLN A 482 14.83 -8.49 6.29
C GLN A 482 15.75 -7.84 5.24
N ILE A 483 17.05 -7.68 5.54
CA ILE A 483 18.02 -7.20 4.53
C ILE A 483 18.17 -8.24 3.39
N ALA A 484 18.18 -9.55 3.69
CA ALA A 484 18.20 -10.57 2.64
C ALA A 484 16.94 -10.51 1.74
N ASN A 485 15.75 -10.29 2.32
CA ASN A 485 14.53 -10.04 1.54
C ASN A 485 14.63 -8.76 0.70
N ALA A 486 15.19 -7.69 1.27
CA ALA A 486 15.44 -6.41 0.59
C ALA A 486 16.42 -6.53 -0.59
N VAL A 487 17.42 -7.41 -0.53
CA VAL A 487 18.33 -7.70 -1.65
C VAL A 487 17.61 -8.44 -2.78
N MET A 488 16.71 -9.37 -2.44
CA MET A 488 15.99 -10.18 -3.42
C MET A 488 14.81 -9.48 -4.09
N GLN A 489 14.21 -8.48 -3.43
CA GLN A 489 13.02 -7.78 -3.93
C GLN A 489 13.28 -7.12 -5.30
N PRO A 490 14.34 -6.32 -5.54
CA PRO A 490 14.62 -5.75 -6.87
C PRO A 490 14.94 -6.81 -7.93
N LEU A 491 15.58 -7.93 -7.54
CA LEU A 491 15.91 -9.00 -8.48
C LEU A 491 14.64 -9.66 -9.03
N LEU A 492 13.71 -10.02 -8.15
CA LEU A 492 12.39 -10.55 -8.51
C LEU A 492 11.60 -9.56 -9.37
N ASN A 493 11.78 -8.26 -9.08
CA ASN A 493 11.06 -7.16 -9.69
C ASN A 493 11.54 -6.79 -11.10
N ARG A 494 12.85 -6.86 -11.36
CA ARG A 494 13.49 -6.44 -12.61
C ARG A 494 13.93 -7.61 -13.49
N PHE A 495 14.34 -8.72 -12.89
CA PHE A 495 14.95 -9.87 -13.59
C PHE A 495 14.30 -11.22 -13.27
N GLY A 496 13.16 -11.25 -12.58
CA GLY A 496 12.50 -12.47 -12.12
C GLY A 496 12.32 -13.54 -13.21
N ASP A 497 12.05 -13.11 -14.44
CA ASP A 497 11.80 -14.02 -15.56
C ASP A 497 13.01 -14.40 -16.42
N LEU A 498 14.19 -13.89 -16.11
CA LEU A 498 15.40 -14.11 -16.92
C LEU A 498 16.03 -15.48 -16.65
N VAL A 499 16.16 -16.30 -17.69
CA VAL A 499 16.65 -17.69 -17.61
C VAL A 499 18.00 -17.82 -16.91
N ALA A 500 18.95 -16.90 -17.17
CA ALA A 500 20.26 -16.88 -16.50
C ALA A 500 20.13 -16.72 -14.98
N ILE A 501 19.24 -15.84 -14.51
CA ILE A 501 18.96 -15.66 -13.08
C ILE A 501 18.31 -16.92 -12.49
N LYS A 502 17.28 -17.48 -13.16
CA LYS A 502 16.60 -18.70 -12.71
C LYS A 502 17.59 -19.86 -12.55
N GLN A 503 18.43 -20.09 -13.55
CA GLN A 503 19.43 -21.18 -13.53
C GLN A 503 20.51 -20.99 -12.46
N THR A 504 20.98 -19.76 -12.23
CA THR A 504 22.01 -19.49 -11.21
C THR A 504 21.44 -19.51 -9.80
N PHE A 505 20.36 -18.79 -9.54
CA PHE A 505 19.89 -18.48 -8.19
C PHE A 505 18.70 -19.31 -7.71
N TYR A 506 17.77 -19.71 -8.58
CA TYR A 506 16.44 -20.18 -8.14
C TYR A 506 16.37 -21.68 -7.88
N ASP A 507 15.53 -22.06 -6.92
CA ASP A 507 15.20 -23.45 -6.62
C ASP A 507 14.63 -24.16 -7.85
N LYS A 508 14.91 -25.46 -8.01
CA LYS A 508 14.43 -26.28 -9.14
C LYS A 508 12.90 -26.29 -9.27
N ARG A 509 12.17 -26.09 -8.17
CA ARG A 509 10.71 -25.97 -8.09
C ARG A 509 10.16 -24.67 -8.70
N LEU A 510 11.02 -23.67 -8.93
CA LEU A 510 10.66 -22.31 -9.37
C LEU A 510 11.38 -21.93 -10.68
N LEU A 511 11.73 -22.91 -11.52
CA LEU A 511 12.37 -22.67 -12.82
C LEU A 511 11.37 -22.31 -13.93
N SER A 512 10.11 -22.72 -13.81
CA SER A 512 9.05 -22.35 -14.77
C SER A 512 8.67 -20.89 -14.60
N SER A 513 8.45 -20.16 -15.70
CA SER A 513 7.87 -18.81 -15.64
C SER A 513 6.52 -18.79 -14.92
N ARG A 514 5.71 -19.85 -15.06
CA ARG A 514 4.41 -19.96 -14.39
C ARG A 514 4.53 -20.04 -12.86
N ASP A 515 5.60 -20.66 -12.36
CA ASP A 515 5.82 -20.82 -10.92
C ASP A 515 6.45 -19.56 -10.32
N VAL A 516 7.32 -18.87 -11.07
CA VAL A 516 7.82 -17.53 -10.70
C VAL A 516 6.71 -16.47 -10.70
N GLU A 517 5.82 -16.47 -11.71
CA GLU A 517 4.62 -15.64 -11.74
C GLU A 517 3.75 -15.86 -10.49
N ARG A 518 3.50 -17.13 -10.12
CA ARG A 518 2.72 -17.47 -8.92
C ARG A 518 3.40 -16.93 -7.66
N PHE A 519 4.69 -17.20 -7.50
CA PHE A 519 5.47 -16.73 -6.35
C PHE A 519 5.48 -15.18 -6.23
N ARG A 520 5.63 -14.46 -7.34
CA ARG A 520 5.53 -12.99 -7.38
C ARG A 520 4.12 -12.48 -7.06
N ASN A 521 3.08 -13.21 -7.44
CA ASN A 521 1.70 -12.91 -7.06
C ASN A 521 1.45 -13.16 -5.57
N ASP A 522 2.01 -14.22 -4.99
CA ASP A 522 1.92 -14.52 -3.56
C ASP A 522 2.62 -13.44 -2.71
N LEU A 523 3.80 -12.95 -3.15
CA LEU A 523 4.47 -11.78 -2.56
C LEU A 523 3.64 -10.49 -2.71
N SER A 524 3.01 -10.28 -3.88
CA SER A 524 2.13 -9.13 -4.10
C SER A 524 0.89 -9.16 -3.18
N TRP A 525 0.37 -10.36 -2.88
CA TRP A 525 -0.69 -10.56 -1.90
C TRP A 525 -0.22 -10.33 -0.46
N LYS A 526 0.99 -10.77 -0.10
CA LYS A 526 1.63 -10.42 1.18
C LYS A 526 1.66 -8.90 1.38
N TYR A 527 2.26 -8.13 0.47
CA TYR A 527 2.38 -6.67 0.63
C TYR A 527 1.02 -5.96 0.77
N ARG A 528 0.00 -6.42 0.04
CA ARG A 528 -1.38 -5.89 0.16
C ARG A 528 -2.00 -6.23 1.52
N THR A 529 -1.83 -7.48 1.97
CA THR A 529 -2.37 -7.97 3.25
C THR A 529 -1.70 -7.31 4.44
N ASP A 530 -0.37 -7.16 4.40
CA ASP A 530 0.41 -6.46 5.41
C ASP A 530 -0.06 -5.00 5.52
N ARG A 531 0.02 -4.24 4.41
CA ARG A 531 -0.36 -2.81 4.38
C ARG A 531 -1.80 -2.54 4.81
N LEU A 532 -2.75 -3.41 4.46
CA LEU A 532 -4.17 -3.16 4.71
C LEU A 532 -4.67 -3.73 6.04
N PHE A 533 -4.11 -4.84 6.52
CA PHE A 533 -4.65 -5.59 7.65
C PHE A 533 -3.59 -5.96 8.69
N ALA A 534 -2.51 -6.64 8.31
CA ALA A 534 -1.58 -7.23 9.28
C ALA A 534 -0.74 -6.18 10.03
N GLU A 535 -0.22 -5.16 9.33
CA GLU A 535 0.53 -4.05 9.93
C GLU A 535 -0.37 -3.14 10.79
N PRO A 536 -1.57 -2.71 10.34
CA PRO A 536 -2.51 -1.98 11.21
C PRO A 536 -2.96 -2.76 12.44
N THR A 537 -3.15 -4.08 12.33
CA THR A 537 -3.47 -4.95 13.47
C THR A 537 -2.30 -5.00 14.44
N ALA A 538 -1.07 -5.19 13.95
CA ALA A 538 0.13 -5.21 14.79
C ALA A 538 0.40 -3.84 15.47
N ILE A 539 0.08 -2.72 14.81
CA ILE A 539 0.14 -1.37 15.42
C ILE A 539 -0.90 -1.24 16.54
N PHE A 540 -2.15 -1.68 16.30
CA PHE A 540 -3.22 -1.65 17.31
C PHE A 540 -2.92 -2.54 18.52
N GLU A 541 -2.31 -3.70 18.30
CA GLU A 541 -1.93 -4.64 19.36
C GLU A 541 -0.56 -4.34 20.00
N SER A 542 0.09 -3.21 19.64
CA SER A 542 1.43 -2.79 20.11
C SER A 542 2.51 -3.87 19.97
N GLN A 543 2.51 -4.57 18.85
CA GLN A 543 3.41 -5.67 18.55
C GLN A 543 4.26 -5.41 17.30
N PHE A 544 5.49 -5.89 17.33
CA PHE A 544 6.34 -6.04 16.15
C PHE A 544 6.55 -7.52 15.84
N ASN A 545 6.30 -7.90 14.59
CA ASN A 545 6.54 -9.24 14.08
C ASN A 545 7.98 -9.35 13.57
N LEU A 546 8.79 -10.17 14.23
CA LEU A 546 10.18 -10.45 13.87
C LEU A 546 10.29 -11.77 13.11
N LEU A 547 11.16 -11.81 12.10
CA LEU A 547 11.63 -13.05 11.46
C LEU A 547 12.79 -13.64 12.26
N VAL A 548 12.73 -14.93 12.60
CA VAL A 548 13.73 -15.58 13.47
C VAL A 548 14.10 -16.98 12.97
N LEU A 549 15.32 -17.41 13.30
CA LEU A 549 15.82 -18.74 13.00
C LEU A 549 15.49 -19.71 14.14
N THR A 550 14.85 -20.82 13.78
CA THR A 550 14.60 -21.99 14.63
C THR A 550 15.33 -23.20 14.07
N ASP A 551 15.49 -24.26 14.86
CA ASP A 551 16.15 -25.51 14.43
C ASP A 551 15.50 -26.15 13.19
N ASN A 552 14.22 -25.83 12.95
CA ASN A 552 13.41 -26.36 11.84
C ASN A 552 13.23 -25.38 10.67
N GLY A 553 13.73 -24.14 10.77
CA GLY A 553 13.58 -23.13 9.71
C GLY A 553 13.25 -21.72 10.20
N ILE A 554 12.84 -20.86 9.27
CA ILE A 554 12.51 -19.45 9.51
C ILE A 554 11.08 -19.34 10.03
N SER A 555 10.89 -18.76 11.21
CA SER A 555 9.58 -18.55 11.84
C SER A 555 9.33 -17.07 12.15
N LYS A 556 8.11 -16.74 12.59
CA LYS A 556 7.76 -15.44 13.15
C LYS A 556 7.69 -15.52 14.67
N THR A 557 8.13 -14.47 15.35
CA THR A 557 7.81 -14.21 16.76
C THR A 557 7.32 -12.78 16.90
N ALA A 558 6.43 -12.52 17.87
CA ALA A 558 6.08 -11.16 18.25
C ALA A 558 6.98 -10.69 19.41
N ILE A 559 7.26 -9.39 19.45
CA ILE A 559 7.71 -8.65 20.63
C ILE A 559 6.77 -7.47 20.87
N TYR A 560 6.59 -7.06 22.12
CA TYR A 560 5.82 -5.87 22.46
C TYR A 560 6.72 -4.63 22.53
N ALA A 561 6.22 -3.53 21.97
CA ALA A 561 6.77 -2.19 22.16
C ALA A 561 5.65 -1.15 21.95
N PRO A 562 5.70 0.03 22.60
CA PRO A 562 4.70 1.09 22.39
C PRO A 562 4.70 1.61 20.93
N ARG A 563 3.56 1.53 20.24
CA ARG A 563 3.39 1.99 18.84
C ARG A 563 2.36 3.14 18.69
N SER A 564 2.20 3.95 19.75
CA SER A 564 1.19 5.02 19.84
C SER A 564 1.31 6.06 18.73
N ASP A 565 2.54 6.45 18.37
CA ASP A 565 2.78 7.47 17.33
C ASP A 565 2.48 6.94 15.93
N GLU A 566 2.73 5.66 15.67
CA GLU A 566 2.34 5.00 14.42
C GLU A 566 0.81 4.87 14.33
N LEU A 567 0.15 4.47 15.42
CA LEU A 567 -1.31 4.37 15.52
C LEU A 567 -1.99 5.72 15.24
N ALA A 568 -1.41 6.82 15.75
CA ALA A 568 -1.90 8.18 15.51
C ALA A 568 -1.68 8.66 14.06
N GLN A 569 -0.72 8.08 13.33
CA GLN A 569 -0.42 8.40 11.93
C GLN A 569 -1.24 7.57 10.93
N LEU A 570 -1.91 6.49 11.36
CA LEU A 570 -2.75 5.68 10.48
C LEU A 570 -3.92 6.51 9.89
N ALA A 571 -4.15 6.33 8.59
CA ALA A 571 -5.22 6.99 7.84
C ALA A 571 -5.83 6.04 6.81
N GLY A 572 -7.06 6.34 6.35
CA GLY A 572 -7.75 5.57 5.32
C GLY A 572 -8.14 4.15 5.78
N LEU A 573 -8.00 3.16 4.89
CA LEU A 573 -8.35 1.76 5.18
C LEU A 573 -7.62 1.18 6.41
N PRO A 574 -6.29 1.36 6.58
CA PRO A 574 -5.58 1.01 7.81
C PRO A 574 -6.26 1.48 9.11
N PHE A 575 -6.66 2.75 9.16
CA PHE A 575 -7.35 3.33 10.33
C PHE A 575 -8.77 2.77 10.52
N LEU A 576 -9.48 2.43 9.43
CA LEU A 576 -10.77 1.76 9.53
C LEU A 576 -10.63 0.33 10.07
N VAL A 577 -9.51 -0.36 9.82
CA VAL A 577 -9.23 -1.67 10.42
C VAL A 577 -8.99 -1.54 11.92
N THR A 578 -8.21 -0.57 12.40
CA THR A 578 -8.02 -0.37 13.84
C THR A 578 -9.30 0.04 14.55
N LEU A 579 -10.12 0.90 13.94
CA LEU A 579 -11.46 1.23 14.46
C LEU A 579 -12.41 0.01 14.47
N ALA A 580 -12.31 -0.89 13.49
CA ALA A 580 -13.08 -2.13 13.47
C ALA A 580 -12.64 -3.12 14.56
N LEU A 581 -11.34 -3.17 14.88
CA LEU A 581 -10.79 -3.94 16.01
C LEU A 581 -11.26 -3.35 17.36
N GLU A 582 -11.20 -2.03 17.54
CA GLU A 582 -11.73 -1.35 18.73
C GLU A 582 -13.23 -1.60 18.90
N ALA A 583 -14.01 -1.47 17.82
CA ALA A 583 -15.45 -1.74 17.83
C ALA A 583 -15.75 -3.24 18.13
N ARG A 584 -14.99 -4.17 17.54
CA ARG A 584 -15.07 -5.61 17.86
C ARG A 584 -14.88 -5.83 19.35
N ASP A 585 -13.85 -5.24 19.94
CA ASP A 585 -13.49 -5.50 21.34
C ASP A 585 -14.45 -4.80 22.32
N ALA A 586 -15.06 -3.67 21.92
CA ALA A 586 -16.14 -3.01 22.66
C ALA A 586 -17.51 -3.73 22.56
N ILE A 587 -17.75 -4.50 21.48
CA ILE A 587 -19.03 -5.19 21.22
C ILE A 587 -18.99 -6.66 21.68
N ALA A 588 -17.87 -7.37 21.50
CA ALA A 588 -17.74 -8.80 21.76
C ALA A 588 -18.16 -9.22 23.19
N PRO A 589 -17.84 -8.48 24.28
CA PRO A 589 -18.32 -8.81 25.61
C PRO A 589 -19.86 -8.75 25.71
N ARG A 590 -20.47 -7.71 25.13
CA ARG A 590 -21.93 -7.51 25.14
C ARG A 590 -22.66 -8.58 24.32
N LEU A 591 -22.13 -8.91 23.15
CA LEU A 591 -22.68 -9.95 22.28
C LEU A 591 -22.58 -11.33 22.96
N ARG A 592 -21.46 -11.65 23.62
CA ARG A 592 -21.29 -12.89 24.38
C ARG A 592 -22.29 -12.98 25.53
N ILE A 593 -22.58 -11.88 26.24
CA ILE A 593 -23.61 -11.83 27.28
C ILE A 593 -25.00 -12.11 26.67
N ALA A 594 -25.37 -11.44 25.57
CA ALA A 594 -26.65 -11.64 24.89
C ALA A 594 -26.86 -13.08 24.41
N ILE A 595 -25.83 -13.69 23.79
CA ILE A 595 -25.86 -15.10 23.37
C ILE A 595 -25.98 -16.02 24.58
N SER A 596 -25.27 -15.76 25.69
CA SER A 596 -25.39 -16.56 26.92
C SER A 596 -26.78 -16.46 27.59
N PHE A 597 -27.48 -15.34 27.38
CA PHE A 597 -28.84 -15.14 27.86
C PHE A 597 -29.84 -15.90 26.99
N LEU A 598 -29.72 -15.79 25.65
CA LEU A 598 -30.48 -16.58 24.69
C LEU A 598 -30.29 -18.09 24.91
N GLY A 599 -29.06 -18.56 25.09
CA GLY A 599 -28.76 -19.96 25.40
C GLY A 599 -29.44 -20.45 26.68
N ARG A 600 -29.40 -19.66 27.76
CA ARG A 600 -30.14 -19.95 29.00
C ARG A 600 -31.66 -19.96 28.80
N GLY A 601 -32.20 -19.05 27.99
CA GLY A 601 -33.61 -19.03 27.61
C GLY A 601 -34.04 -20.27 26.82
N VAL A 602 -33.26 -20.67 25.83
CA VAL A 602 -33.49 -21.90 25.03
C VAL A 602 -33.43 -23.14 25.91
N VAL A 603 -32.42 -23.26 26.79
CA VAL A 603 -32.31 -24.36 27.76
C VAL A 603 -33.53 -24.40 28.69
N TYR A 604 -33.97 -23.24 29.22
CA TYR A 604 -35.17 -23.16 30.05
C TYR A 604 -36.44 -23.58 29.31
N VAL A 605 -36.64 -23.16 28.06
CA VAL A 605 -37.80 -23.58 27.26
C VAL A 605 -37.78 -25.10 27.01
N LEU A 606 -36.61 -25.68 26.73
CA LEU A 606 -36.46 -27.13 26.55
C LEU A 606 -36.70 -27.93 27.84
N THR A 607 -36.09 -27.54 28.97
CA THR A 607 -36.13 -28.33 30.22
C THR A 607 -37.38 -28.07 31.05
N GLU A 608 -37.77 -26.82 31.21
CA GLU A 608 -38.87 -26.41 32.09
C GLU A 608 -40.21 -26.37 31.36
N VAL A 609 -40.29 -25.73 30.19
CA VAL A 609 -41.58 -25.62 29.45
C VAL A 609 -41.93 -26.93 28.75
N ILE A 610 -41.06 -27.42 27.86
CA ILE A 610 -41.31 -28.65 27.08
C ILE A 610 -41.20 -29.88 28.00
N GLY A 611 -40.16 -29.95 28.84
CA GLY A 611 -39.97 -31.07 29.78
C GLY A 611 -41.11 -31.26 30.77
N ARG A 612 -41.63 -30.19 31.40
CA ARG A 612 -42.85 -30.32 32.25
C ARG A 612 -44.11 -30.58 31.43
N GLY A 613 -44.23 -30.03 30.23
CA GLY A 613 -45.35 -30.32 29.32
C GLY A 613 -45.48 -31.82 29.02
N ILE A 614 -44.38 -32.45 28.58
CA ILE A 614 -44.31 -33.90 28.34
C ILE A 614 -44.57 -34.68 29.65
N GLY A 615 -43.99 -34.24 30.77
CA GLY A 615 -44.20 -34.88 32.08
C GLY A 615 -45.65 -34.83 32.57
N LEU A 616 -46.39 -33.76 32.28
CA LEU A 616 -47.81 -33.63 32.60
C LEU A 616 -48.68 -34.51 31.69
N ILE A 617 -48.39 -34.55 30.38
CA ILE A 617 -49.09 -35.43 29.43
C ILE A 617 -48.86 -36.90 29.81
N GLY A 618 -47.63 -37.30 30.11
CA GLY A 618 -47.31 -38.65 30.57
C GLY A 618 -48.04 -39.05 31.85
N ARG A 619 -48.09 -38.16 32.86
CA ARG A 619 -48.89 -38.37 34.08
C ARG A 619 -50.39 -38.44 33.79
N GLY A 620 -50.89 -37.67 32.83
CA GLY A 620 -52.28 -37.72 32.36
C GLY A 620 -52.62 -39.07 31.74
N MET A 621 -51.78 -39.57 30.82
CA MET A 621 -51.95 -40.89 30.20
C MET A 621 -51.87 -42.03 31.22
N ILE A 622 -50.91 -41.99 32.16
CA ILE A 622 -50.79 -43.01 33.22
C ILE A 622 -52.04 -43.03 34.12
N LYS A 623 -52.61 -41.86 34.47
CA LYS A 623 -53.88 -41.79 35.21
C LYS A 623 -55.08 -42.28 34.38
N GLY A 624 -55.14 -41.98 33.08
CA GLY A 624 -56.18 -42.48 32.19
C GLY A 624 -56.17 -44.00 32.05
N ILE A 625 -54.98 -44.59 31.87
CA ILE A 625 -54.78 -46.04 31.81
C ILE A 625 -55.06 -46.70 33.17
N GLY A 626 -54.71 -46.04 34.27
CA GLY A 626 -55.01 -46.50 35.64
C GLY A 626 -56.51 -46.67 35.89
N ASN A 627 -57.33 -45.69 35.48
CA ASN A 627 -58.79 -45.79 35.60
C ASN A 627 -59.36 -46.87 34.67
N ALA A 628 -58.88 -46.99 33.43
CA ALA A 628 -59.35 -48.00 32.47
C ALA A 628 -59.09 -49.45 32.93
N LEU A 629 -58.06 -49.69 33.74
CA LEU A 629 -57.76 -50.99 34.35
C LEU A 629 -58.55 -51.28 35.64
N GLN A 630 -59.15 -50.25 36.25
CA GLN A 630 -59.85 -50.39 37.53
C GLN A 630 -61.29 -50.91 37.36
N ASP A 631 -61.89 -50.71 36.18
CA ASP A 631 -63.18 -51.32 35.79
C ASP A 631 -63.06 -52.82 35.40
N THR A 632 -61.84 -53.36 35.31
CA THR A 632 -61.59 -54.78 35.00
C THR A 632 -61.02 -55.57 36.18
N LYS A 633 -61.77 -55.67 37.28
CA LYS A 633 -61.47 -56.63 38.38
C LYS A 633 -62.55 -57.71 38.49
N PRO A 634 -62.28 -58.96 38.06
CA PRO A 634 -63.19 -60.07 38.29
C PRO A 634 -63.12 -60.54 39.76
N ASN A 635 -64.30 -60.73 40.35
CA ASN A 635 -64.46 -61.33 41.67
C ASN A 635 -63.98 -62.79 41.67
N ARG A 636 -63.14 -63.21 42.63
CA ARG A 636 -62.80 -64.63 42.79
C ARG A 636 -62.63 -65.05 44.25
N ASN A 637 -63.47 -66.01 44.63
CA ASN A 637 -63.63 -66.63 45.94
C ASN A 637 -62.66 -67.82 46.12
N SER A 638 -62.63 -68.43 47.33
CA SER A 638 -61.96 -69.72 47.71
C SER A 638 -60.42 -69.74 47.65
N GLU A 639 -59.63 -70.64 48.26
CA GLU A 639 -59.61 -71.49 49.49
C GLU A 639 -58.16 -72.12 49.50
N ARG A 640 -57.57 -72.77 50.53
CA ARG A 640 -57.68 -72.81 52.01
C ARG A 640 -56.72 -73.93 52.50
N TRP A 641 -56.24 -73.87 53.75
CA TRP A 641 -55.27 -74.82 54.37
C TRP A 641 -53.84 -74.71 53.77
N ARG A 642 -52.75 -74.96 54.50
CA ARG A 642 -52.57 -75.43 55.89
C ARG A 642 -51.79 -74.41 56.72
#